data_AF-A0A2G5DSA7-F1
#
_entry.id   AF-A0A2G5DSA7-F1
#
_cell.length_a   1.000
_cell.length_b   1.000
_cell.length_c   1.000
_cell.angle_alpha   90.00
_cell.angle_beta   90.00
_cell.angle_gamma   90.00
#
_symmetry.space_group_name_H-M   'P 1'
#
loop_
_entity.id
_entity.type
_entity.pdbx_description
1 polymer ?
#
loop_
_entity_poly.entity_id
_entity_poly.type
_entity_poly.pdbx_seq_one_letter_code
_entity_poly.pdbx_strand_id
1 'polypeptide(L)'
;MASNKQSIGLLDNLKMESVRTILTHNYPYPHEHSRHAIIAVVVGCLFFISSDNMHTLVQKLDNNVKWWSMYACLLGFFYFFSSPFIGKTIKPSYSNFSRWYIAWILVAALYHLPSFQSMGLDMRMNLSLFLTIYISSILFILFFHIIFYGLWYIGVVARVAGKKPEVFTIMQNCAVLSIACCVFYSHCGNRAIMREKPFEQKAISWFSSSFWKSEERNTWLAKLIHINELKDQVCSSWFAPVGSASDYPLLSKWVIYGELACNGSCEGQSDGISPIYSLWATFIGLYMANYVVERSTGWALTHPISLEEHEKLKKQQLKPDFLDMVPWYSGTSADLFKTVFDLLVSVTLFVGRFDMRMMQAAMSKNQEGTRGDLLYDHLSEKDDLWFDFMADTGDGGNSSYTVARLLAQPSISLNSGDSERILPRGDVLLIGGDLAYPNPSAFTYEKRLFCPFEYALQPPHWYKPEHIAVDKPEVPPGVSELKRYDGPQCFVIPGNHDWFDGLHTFMRYICHKSWLGGWFLPQKKSYFALQLPKGWWVFGLDQALHCDIDVFQFKFFAELIKDKVGENDSVIIMTHEPTWLLDWYWNDVSGKNVSHLIRDYLKGRCKLRMAGDLHHYMRHSSTQSDKPVYVQHLLVNGCGGAFLHPTHVFRNFKTQYGTSYESKAAYPSFEDSSKIALGNILKFRKKNWQFDFIGGIIYFILAFSMFPQCKLDHILKDDSISGHLNSFFLTVWHAFLYILEYSSVSSAGTFLLLIAAYLFVPNKLSRKKRAAIGILHVSAHLASALILMLLLELGVETCIRHQLLATSGYHTLYEWYRKVESEQFPDPTGLRARIEQWTLGLYPACIKYLMSAFDVPEVMAVTRSNICKNGMESLSRGGAIIYYAAVFLYFWVFSTPVVSLVFGSYLYICINWLHMHFDEAFSSLRIANYKAFTRFHITRDGDLEVFTLAVDKVPKDWKLDPEWDGERETKQPHPLSHLRKHPSKWTASAAQQDPLATVRIVDHFVIQHTTTITESELNNR
;
A
#
# COMPACT_ATOMS: atom_id res chain seq x y z
N MET A 1 -32.80 60.28 -41.76
CA MET A 1 -31.95 59.13 -42.12
C MET A 1 -32.60 57.89 -41.54
N ALA A 2 -33.43 57.19 -42.32
CA ALA A 2 -33.06 56.10 -43.23
C ALA A 2 -32.80 54.76 -42.49
N SER A 3 -33.86 53.94 -42.50
CA SER A 3 -33.96 52.47 -42.41
C SER A 3 -32.67 51.66 -42.59
N ASN A 4 -32.48 50.64 -41.74
CA ASN A 4 -32.48 49.26 -42.25
C ASN A 4 -32.81 48.19 -41.19
N LYS A 5 -33.78 47.34 -41.56
CA LYS A 5 -34.24 46.13 -40.87
C LYS A 5 -33.09 45.14 -40.64
N GLN A 6 -33.02 44.53 -39.46
CA GLN A 6 -32.32 43.27 -39.23
C GLN A 6 -33.34 42.14 -38.96
N SER A 7 -33.03 41.00 -39.57
CA SER A 7 -33.83 39.78 -39.66
C SER A 7 -34.02 39.08 -38.32
N ILE A 8 -35.26 38.68 -38.06
CA ILE A 8 -35.69 37.80 -36.98
C ILE A 8 -35.14 36.39 -37.25
N GLY A 9 -34.22 35.93 -36.40
CA GLY A 9 -33.77 34.54 -36.34
C GLY A 9 -34.59 33.76 -35.30
N LEU A 10 -35.07 32.59 -35.69
CA LEU A 10 -36.05 31.74 -35.00
C LEU A 10 -35.57 31.07 -33.69
N LEU A 11 -34.55 31.60 -33.02
CA LEU A 11 -33.86 30.93 -31.89
C LEU A 11 -33.85 31.70 -30.56
N ASP A 12 -34.42 32.91 -30.51
CA ASP A 12 -34.42 33.74 -29.28
C ASP A 12 -35.54 33.42 -28.27
N ASN A 13 -36.32 32.35 -28.49
CA ASN A 13 -37.46 31.99 -27.62
C ASN A 13 -37.25 30.76 -26.73
N LEU A 14 -36.02 30.27 -26.55
CA LEU A 14 -35.73 29.25 -25.54
C LEU A 14 -34.74 29.78 -24.50
N LYS A 15 -35.29 30.31 -23.40
CA LYS A 15 -34.56 30.58 -22.15
C LYS A 15 -33.87 29.30 -21.68
N MET A 16 -32.58 29.19 -21.95
CA MET A 16 -31.74 28.06 -21.53
C MET A 16 -30.67 28.51 -20.51
N GLU A 17 -31.05 29.39 -19.58
CA GLU A 17 -30.17 29.86 -18.50
C GLU A 17 -30.27 29.03 -17.20
N SER A 18 -31.18 28.06 -17.10
CA SER A 18 -31.43 27.31 -15.86
C SER A 18 -30.79 25.90 -15.80
N VAL A 19 -29.88 25.56 -16.72
CA VAL A 19 -29.18 24.24 -16.71
C VAL A 19 -27.65 24.39 -16.74
N ARG A 20 -27.13 25.61 -16.60
CA ARG A 20 -25.71 25.91 -16.84
C ARG A 20 -24.75 25.59 -15.69
N THR A 21 -25.23 24.99 -14.59
CA THR A 21 -24.42 24.77 -13.37
C THR A 21 -24.35 23.33 -12.84
N ILE A 22 -24.85 22.32 -13.58
CA ILE A 22 -24.87 20.93 -13.08
C ILE A 22 -23.72 20.04 -13.62
N LEU A 23 -22.94 20.47 -14.62
CA LEU A 23 -21.99 19.55 -15.30
C LEU A 23 -20.56 20.11 -15.43
N THR A 24 -19.95 20.48 -14.31
CA THR A 24 -18.51 20.72 -14.25
C THR A 24 -17.87 19.91 -13.14
N HIS A 25 -17.68 18.62 -13.34
CA HIS A 25 -16.62 17.86 -12.67
C HIS A 25 -15.78 17.15 -13.74
N ASN A 26 -14.51 17.56 -13.84
CA ASN A 26 -13.51 16.89 -14.66
C ASN A 26 -13.01 15.66 -13.87
N TYR A 27 -13.35 14.46 -14.32
CA TYR A 27 -12.64 13.25 -13.90
C TYR A 27 -11.41 13.04 -14.81
N PRO A 28 -10.24 12.68 -14.25
CA PRO A 28 -9.14 12.14 -15.03
C PRO A 28 -9.44 10.67 -15.34
N TYR A 29 -9.77 10.35 -16.60
CA TYR A 29 -9.79 8.97 -17.08
C TYR A 29 -8.34 8.53 -17.36
N PRO A 30 -7.92 7.32 -16.99
CA PRO A 30 -6.52 6.92 -17.12
C PRO A 30 -6.22 6.52 -18.58
N HIS A 31 -5.09 6.99 -19.11
CA HIS A 31 -4.49 6.61 -20.40
C HIS A 31 -4.00 5.15 -20.44
N GLU A 32 -4.80 4.19 -19.97
CA GLU A 32 -4.43 2.77 -19.90
C GLU A 32 -4.20 2.18 -21.29
N HIS A 33 -5.02 2.50 -22.29
CA HIS A 33 -4.85 1.94 -23.65
C HIS A 33 -3.57 2.41 -24.36
N SER A 34 -3.14 3.65 -24.11
CA SER A 34 -1.85 4.19 -24.62
C SER A 34 -0.66 3.46 -24.00
N ARG A 35 -0.77 3.07 -22.72
CA ARG A 35 0.24 2.30 -21.99
C ARG A 35 0.34 0.86 -22.51
N HIS A 36 -0.77 0.21 -22.86
CA HIS A 36 -0.76 -1.13 -23.47
C HIS A 36 -0.14 -1.14 -24.88
N ALA A 37 -0.36 -0.09 -25.69
CA ALA A 37 0.28 0.05 -26.99
C ALA A 37 1.80 0.26 -26.87
N ILE A 38 2.26 1.08 -25.91
CA ILE A 38 3.68 1.27 -25.61
C ILE A 38 4.31 -0.06 -25.15
N ILE A 39 3.63 -0.80 -24.29
CA ILE A 39 4.10 -2.12 -23.82
C ILE A 39 4.17 -3.11 -24.99
N ALA A 40 3.17 -3.16 -25.87
CA ALA A 40 3.18 -4.05 -27.03
C ALA A 40 4.31 -3.73 -28.02
N VAL A 41 4.62 -2.44 -28.25
CA VAL A 41 5.76 -2.04 -29.09
C VAL A 41 7.08 -2.35 -28.42
N VAL A 42 7.22 -2.10 -27.11
CA VAL A 42 8.45 -2.44 -26.37
C VAL A 42 8.68 -3.95 -26.34
N VAL A 43 7.63 -4.74 -26.08
CA VAL A 43 7.70 -6.21 -26.09
C VAL A 43 7.95 -6.74 -27.51
N GLY A 44 7.33 -6.15 -28.53
CA GLY A 44 7.61 -6.46 -29.94
C GLY A 44 9.06 -6.16 -30.33
N CYS A 45 9.57 -4.97 -29.97
CA CYS A 45 10.97 -4.61 -30.19
C CYS A 45 11.94 -5.54 -29.45
N LEU A 46 11.66 -5.91 -28.20
CA LEU A 46 12.47 -6.87 -27.44
C LEU A 46 12.41 -8.26 -28.06
N PHE A 47 11.26 -8.69 -28.57
CA PHE A 47 11.09 -9.95 -29.27
C PHE A 47 11.92 -9.99 -30.57
N PHE A 48 11.84 -8.96 -31.43
CA PHE A 48 12.61 -8.88 -32.67
C PHE A 48 14.13 -8.73 -32.44
N ILE A 49 14.54 -7.95 -31.42
CA ILE A 49 15.96 -7.81 -31.02
C ILE A 49 16.50 -9.14 -30.46
N SER A 50 15.71 -9.89 -29.69
CA SER A 50 16.10 -11.20 -29.15
C SER A 50 16.22 -12.27 -30.24
N SER A 51 15.36 -12.19 -31.26
CA SER A 51 15.29 -13.15 -32.38
C SER A 51 16.54 -13.10 -33.27
N ASP A 52 17.03 -11.90 -33.63
CA ASP A 52 18.14 -11.74 -34.60
C ASP A 52 19.53 -12.04 -33.98
N ASN A 53 19.65 -11.98 -32.64
CA ASN A 53 20.91 -12.16 -31.93
C ASN A 53 20.93 -13.35 -30.96
N MET A 54 19.89 -14.19 -30.91
CA MET A 54 19.78 -15.26 -29.91
C MET A 54 21.01 -16.18 -29.88
N HIS A 55 21.60 -16.49 -31.05
CA HIS A 55 22.82 -17.31 -31.15
C HIS A 55 24.04 -16.62 -30.50
N THR A 56 24.24 -15.33 -30.76
CA THR A 56 25.34 -14.52 -30.21
C THR A 56 25.10 -14.12 -28.75
N LEU A 57 23.84 -13.87 -28.39
CA LEU A 57 23.39 -13.40 -27.09
C LEU A 57 23.37 -14.53 -26.07
N VAL A 58 22.95 -15.75 -26.42
CA VAL A 58 23.00 -16.92 -25.53
C VAL A 58 24.43 -17.37 -25.28
N GLN A 59 25.27 -17.40 -26.33
CA GLN A 59 26.67 -17.80 -26.23
C GLN A 59 27.53 -16.75 -25.48
N LYS A 60 27.14 -15.46 -25.51
CA LYS A 60 27.82 -14.39 -24.77
C LYS A 60 27.15 -14.04 -23.43
N LEU A 61 25.87 -14.38 -23.21
CA LEU A 61 25.22 -14.30 -21.90
C LEU A 61 26.00 -15.17 -20.93
N ASP A 62 26.28 -16.41 -21.31
CA ASP A 62 27.02 -17.37 -20.48
C ASP A 62 28.41 -16.84 -20.07
N ASN A 63 29.09 -16.10 -20.98
CA ASN A 63 30.40 -15.52 -20.70
C ASN A 63 30.36 -14.18 -19.93
N ASN A 64 29.23 -13.45 -19.93
CA ASN A 64 29.11 -12.10 -19.36
C ASN A 64 27.92 -11.93 -18.39
N VAL A 65 27.37 -13.03 -17.84
CA VAL A 65 26.20 -13.03 -16.92
C VAL A 65 26.36 -11.98 -15.80
N LYS A 66 27.57 -11.83 -15.25
CA LYS A 66 27.86 -10.89 -14.16
C LYS A 66 27.50 -9.44 -14.52
N TRP A 67 27.76 -9.02 -15.76
CA TRP A 67 27.49 -7.65 -16.21
C TRP A 67 26.01 -7.42 -16.48
N TRP A 68 25.32 -8.39 -17.07
CA TRP A 68 23.86 -8.33 -17.27
C TRP A 68 23.10 -8.30 -15.94
N SER A 69 23.52 -9.11 -14.96
CA SER A 69 22.98 -9.05 -13.61
C SER A 69 23.25 -7.71 -12.92
N MET A 70 24.41 -7.09 -13.14
CA MET A 70 24.71 -5.74 -12.64
C MET A 70 23.82 -4.66 -13.29
N TYR A 71 23.61 -4.71 -14.61
CA TYR A 71 22.69 -3.79 -15.29
C TYR A 71 21.25 -3.96 -14.77
N ALA A 72 20.78 -5.20 -14.60
CA ALA A 72 19.45 -5.49 -14.08
C ALA A 72 19.28 -5.03 -12.63
N CYS A 73 20.27 -5.29 -11.76
CA CYS A 73 20.25 -4.80 -10.38
C CYS A 73 20.31 -3.27 -10.30
N LEU A 74 21.15 -2.61 -11.11
CA LEU A 74 21.31 -1.16 -11.09
C LEU A 74 20.04 -0.45 -11.61
N LEU A 75 19.47 -0.91 -12.72
CA LEU A 75 18.21 -0.39 -13.26
C LEU A 75 17.02 -0.71 -12.35
N GLY A 76 16.99 -1.91 -11.77
CA GLY A 76 15.99 -2.29 -10.77
C GLY A 76 16.06 -1.38 -9.54
N PHE A 77 17.26 -1.18 -8.97
CA PHE A 77 17.49 -0.26 -7.86
C PHE A 77 17.04 1.16 -8.20
N PHE A 78 17.41 1.69 -9.37
CA PHE A 78 16.99 3.02 -9.80
C PHE A 78 15.48 3.14 -10.05
N TYR A 79 14.84 2.11 -10.60
CA TYR A 79 13.39 2.08 -10.78
C TYR A 79 12.68 2.12 -9.44
N PHE A 80 13.08 1.27 -8.47
CA PHE A 80 12.50 1.29 -7.13
C PHE A 80 12.79 2.60 -6.38
N PHE A 81 13.97 3.18 -6.56
CA PHE A 81 14.36 4.46 -5.98
C PHE A 81 13.61 5.66 -6.59
N SER A 82 13.35 5.65 -7.90
CA SER A 82 12.70 6.77 -8.61
C SER A 82 11.16 6.68 -8.65
N SER A 83 10.60 5.47 -8.55
CA SER A 83 9.15 5.16 -8.56
C SER A 83 8.31 6.06 -7.65
N PRO A 84 8.68 6.35 -6.37
CA PRO A 84 7.91 7.21 -5.49
C PRO A 84 7.79 8.66 -5.99
N PHE A 85 8.72 9.10 -6.83
CA PHE A 85 8.81 10.48 -7.32
C PHE A 85 8.09 10.70 -8.66
N ILE A 86 7.67 9.64 -9.36
CA ILE A 86 7.11 9.71 -10.72
C ILE A 86 5.59 10.01 -10.71
N GLY A 87 4.89 9.83 -9.59
CA GLY A 87 3.42 9.86 -9.54
C GLY A 87 2.71 11.16 -9.12
N LYS A 88 3.42 12.25 -8.75
CA LYS A 88 2.75 13.49 -8.32
C LYS A 88 3.14 14.70 -9.16
N THR A 89 2.11 15.33 -9.73
CA THR A 89 2.04 16.51 -10.60
C THR A 89 3.23 17.47 -10.56
N ILE A 90 3.67 17.88 -11.75
CA ILE A 90 4.70 18.88 -12.02
C ILE A 90 4.29 20.23 -11.38
N LYS A 91 4.76 20.48 -10.16
CA LYS A 91 4.82 21.83 -9.57
C LYS A 91 6.27 22.11 -9.17
N PRO A 92 6.78 23.34 -9.37
CA PRO A 92 8.17 23.66 -9.08
C PRO A 92 8.41 23.61 -7.58
N SER A 93 9.21 22.64 -7.12
CA SER A 93 9.79 22.58 -5.78
C SER A 93 11.22 22.03 -5.86
N TYR A 94 11.96 22.11 -4.76
CA TYR A 94 13.33 21.58 -4.60
C TYR A 94 13.49 20.12 -5.05
N SER A 95 12.40 19.34 -5.09
CA SER A 95 12.32 17.98 -5.65
C SER A 95 12.79 17.88 -7.11
N ASN A 96 12.66 18.95 -7.90
CA ASN A 96 13.13 18.95 -9.29
C ASN A 96 14.66 18.88 -9.37
N PHE A 97 15.40 19.51 -8.46
CA PHE A 97 16.87 19.44 -8.43
C PHE A 97 17.33 18.02 -8.07
N SER A 98 16.68 17.37 -7.09
CA SER A 98 16.96 15.97 -6.75
C SER A 98 16.63 15.03 -7.91
N ARG A 99 15.54 15.25 -8.67
CA ARG A 99 15.21 14.44 -9.86
C ARG A 99 16.26 14.58 -10.97
N TRP A 100 16.73 15.79 -11.24
CA TRP A 100 17.80 16.04 -12.20
C TRP A 100 19.14 15.45 -11.74
N TYR A 101 19.45 15.56 -10.45
CA TYR A 101 20.64 14.96 -9.85
C TYR A 101 20.59 13.43 -9.88
N ILE A 102 19.43 12.82 -9.60
CA ILE A 102 19.21 11.37 -9.69
C ILE A 102 19.30 10.89 -11.14
N ALA A 103 18.69 11.61 -12.08
CA ALA A 103 18.82 11.32 -13.50
C ALA A 103 20.29 11.46 -13.96
N TRP A 104 21.01 12.45 -13.45
CA TRP A 104 22.43 12.63 -13.72
C TRP A 104 23.29 11.49 -13.14
N ILE A 105 23.02 11.04 -11.90
CA ILE A 105 23.71 9.87 -11.31
C ILE A 105 23.38 8.60 -12.09
N LEU A 106 22.14 8.40 -12.54
CA LEU A 106 21.79 7.26 -13.39
C LEU A 106 22.58 7.28 -14.70
N VAL A 107 22.65 8.45 -15.35
CA VAL A 107 23.42 8.64 -16.57
C VAL A 107 24.91 8.42 -16.32
N ALA A 108 25.47 8.94 -15.22
CA ALA A 108 26.87 8.72 -14.84
C ALA A 108 27.15 7.24 -14.52
N ALA A 109 26.26 6.56 -13.80
CA ALA A 109 26.39 5.14 -13.46
C ALA A 109 26.30 4.25 -14.71
N LEU A 110 25.38 4.54 -15.64
CA LEU A 110 25.30 3.86 -16.93
C LEU A 110 26.51 4.16 -17.82
N TYR A 111 27.07 5.37 -17.74
CA TYR A 111 28.26 5.76 -18.49
C TYR A 111 29.53 5.04 -18.03
N HIS A 112 29.61 4.68 -16.76
CA HIS A 112 30.75 3.92 -16.20
C HIS A 112 30.62 2.39 -16.35
N LEU A 113 29.49 1.89 -16.87
CA LEU A 113 29.35 0.48 -17.25
C LEU A 113 29.94 0.23 -18.64
N PRO A 114 30.38 -1.01 -18.96
CA PRO A 114 30.89 -1.34 -20.28
C PRO A 114 29.84 -1.02 -21.37
N SER A 115 30.26 -0.39 -22.47
CA SER A 115 29.35 -0.03 -23.56
C SER A 115 28.71 -1.27 -24.19
N PHE A 116 27.47 -1.15 -24.69
CA PHE A 116 26.80 -2.25 -25.39
C PHE A 116 27.64 -2.82 -26.56
N GLN A 117 28.49 -1.97 -27.16
CA GLN A 117 29.43 -2.36 -28.21
C GLN A 117 30.58 -3.25 -27.68
N SER A 118 31.12 -2.99 -26.48
CA SER A 118 32.08 -3.90 -25.83
C SER A 118 31.43 -5.19 -25.31
N MET A 119 30.11 -5.17 -25.10
CA MET A 119 29.29 -6.37 -24.85
C MET A 119 28.83 -7.08 -26.13
N GLY A 120 29.22 -6.58 -27.32
CA GLY A 120 29.01 -7.22 -28.62
C GLY A 120 27.64 -6.96 -29.28
N LEU A 121 26.91 -5.93 -28.87
CA LEU A 121 25.67 -5.46 -29.49
C LEU A 121 25.96 -4.21 -30.34
N ASP A 122 25.86 -4.32 -31.68
CA ASP A 122 26.00 -3.17 -32.58
C ASP A 122 24.62 -2.57 -32.89
N MET A 123 24.21 -1.58 -32.09
CA MET A 123 22.93 -0.87 -32.21
C MET A 123 23.10 0.40 -33.05
N ARG A 124 23.44 0.29 -34.34
CA ARG A 124 23.41 1.45 -35.25
C ARG A 124 21.97 1.80 -35.63
N MET A 125 21.36 2.74 -34.91
CA MET A 125 20.08 3.31 -35.29
C MET A 125 20.28 4.31 -36.44
N ASN A 126 19.59 4.12 -37.58
CA ASN A 126 19.62 5.07 -38.70
C ASN A 126 18.91 6.37 -38.33
N LEU A 127 19.65 7.28 -37.68
CA LEU A 127 19.16 8.54 -37.11
C LEU A 127 18.42 9.40 -38.14
N SER A 128 18.85 9.37 -39.40
CA SER A 128 18.21 10.07 -40.51
C SER A 128 16.79 9.56 -40.79
N LEU A 129 16.58 8.24 -40.79
CA LEU A 129 15.27 7.63 -41.00
C LEU A 129 14.34 7.92 -39.82
N PHE A 130 14.86 7.81 -38.60
CA PHE A 130 14.11 8.11 -37.38
C PHE A 130 13.58 9.55 -37.38
N LEU A 131 14.46 10.53 -37.64
CA LEU A 131 14.09 11.94 -37.67
C LEU A 131 13.09 12.25 -38.78
N THR A 132 13.26 11.65 -39.96
CA THR A 132 12.37 11.86 -41.10
C THR A 132 10.96 11.35 -40.81
N ILE A 133 10.82 10.13 -40.28
CA ILE A 133 9.52 9.54 -39.93
C ILE A 133 8.89 10.31 -38.76
N TYR A 134 9.71 10.74 -37.79
CA TYR A 134 9.24 11.45 -36.61
C TYR A 134 8.62 12.81 -36.97
N ILE A 135 9.35 13.61 -37.74
CA ILE A 135 8.89 14.94 -38.17
C ILE A 135 7.66 14.80 -39.10
N SER A 136 7.69 13.84 -40.02
CA SER A 136 6.56 13.60 -40.94
C SER A 136 5.29 13.18 -40.19
N SER A 137 5.41 12.33 -39.17
CA SER A 137 4.28 11.89 -38.33
C SER A 137 3.68 13.05 -37.52
N ILE A 138 4.53 13.93 -36.97
CA ILE A 138 4.09 15.12 -36.24
C ILE A 138 3.29 16.05 -37.16
N LEU A 139 3.82 16.36 -38.33
CA LEU A 139 3.16 17.27 -39.28
C LEU A 139 1.81 16.71 -39.74
N PHE A 140 1.74 15.41 -40.03
CA PHE A 140 0.51 14.76 -40.48
C PHE A 140 -0.58 14.71 -39.40
N ILE A 141 -0.22 14.34 -38.17
CA ILE A 141 -1.16 14.33 -37.04
C ILE A 141 -1.62 15.74 -36.67
N LEU A 142 -0.73 16.75 -36.73
CA LEU A 142 -1.10 18.15 -36.52
C LEU A 142 -2.11 18.62 -37.58
N PHE A 143 -1.87 18.29 -38.85
CA PHE A 143 -2.80 18.63 -39.94
C PHE A 143 -4.17 17.97 -39.75
N PHE A 144 -4.20 16.68 -39.36
CA PHE A 144 -5.43 15.98 -39.00
C PHE A 144 -6.19 16.69 -37.86
N HIS A 145 -5.51 17.08 -36.78
CA HIS A 145 -6.14 17.80 -35.67
C HIS A 145 -6.67 19.17 -36.09
N ILE A 146 -5.98 19.90 -36.97
CA ILE A 146 -6.45 21.20 -37.50
C ILE A 146 -7.73 21.01 -38.30
N ILE A 147 -7.78 20.02 -39.20
CA ILE A 147 -8.99 19.69 -39.97
C ILE A 147 -10.13 19.28 -39.04
N PHE A 148 -9.86 18.39 -38.09
CA PHE A 148 -10.86 17.90 -37.15
C PHE A 148 -11.43 19.03 -36.28
N TYR A 149 -10.59 20.00 -35.90
CA TYR A 149 -11.01 21.20 -35.18
C TYR A 149 -11.82 22.16 -36.06
N GLY A 150 -11.46 22.31 -37.34
CA GLY A 150 -12.26 23.05 -38.32
C GLY A 150 -13.65 22.45 -38.53
N LEU A 151 -13.75 21.11 -38.59
CA LEU A 151 -15.02 20.38 -38.69
C LEU A 151 -15.88 20.53 -37.42
N TRP A 152 -15.25 20.58 -36.23
CA TRP A 152 -15.93 20.93 -34.98
C TRP A 152 -16.45 22.37 -34.98
N TYR A 153 -15.67 23.34 -35.47
CA TYR A 153 -16.05 24.76 -35.53
C TYR A 153 -17.29 24.99 -36.42
N ILE A 154 -17.44 24.19 -37.49
CA ILE A 154 -18.58 24.25 -38.42
C ILE A 154 -19.78 23.40 -37.91
N GLY A 155 -19.65 22.74 -36.75
CA GLY A 155 -20.75 22.03 -36.09
C GLY A 155 -21.02 20.61 -36.61
N VAL A 156 -20.10 20.04 -37.39
CA VAL A 156 -20.23 18.69 -37.98
C VAL A 156 -19.83 17.58 -36.99
N VAL A 157 -19.12 17.92 -35.91
CA VAL A 157 -18.61 16.96 -34.90
C VAL A 157 -19.06 17.37 -33.48
N ALA A 158 -19.33 16.40 -32.60
CA ALA A 158 -19.88 16.59 -31.25
C ALA A 158 -19.10 17.60 -30.37
N ARG A 159 -19.81 18.31 -29.47
CA ARG A 159 -19.26 19.42 -28.63
C ARG A 159 -18.06 19.04 -27.76
N VAL A 160 -17.92 17.77 -27.36
CA VAL A 160 -16.80 17.26 -26.51
C VAL A 160 -15.46 17.24 -27.27
N ALA A 161 -15.48 17.36 -28.61
CA ALA A 161 -14.29 17.36 -29.45
C ALA A 161 -13.38 18.60 -29.32
N GLY A 162 -13.82 19.68 -28.66
CA GLY A 162 -13.05 20.93 -28.52
C GLY A 162 -11.84 20.87 -27.56
N LYS A 163 -11.61 19.75 -26.85
CA LYS A 163 -10.51 19.62 -25.87
C LYS A 163 -9.20 19.23 -26.57
N LYS A 164 -8.16 20.07 -26.49
CA LYS A 164 -6.87 19.81 -27.16
C LYS A 164 -6.20 18.55 -26.57
N PRO A 165 -5.68 17.62 -27.40
CA PRO A 165 -4.79 16.58 -26.91
C PRO A 165 -3.53 17.21 -26.32
N GLU A 166 -2.96 16.62 -25.27
CA GLU A 166 -1.68 17.05 -24.74
C GLU A 166 -0.60 16.84 -25.81
N VAL A 167 0.11 17.92 -26.15
CA VAL A 167 1.17 17.92 -27.18
C VAL A 167 2.22 16.84 -26.89
N PHE A 168 2.47 16.58 -25.62
CA PHE A 168 3.41 15.56 -25.16
C PHE A 168 3.01 14.14 -25.58
N THR A 169 1.73 13.78 -25.53
CA THR A 169 1.24 12.45 -25.96
C THR A 169 1.40 12.25 -27.46
N ILE A 170 1.20 13.30 -28.27
CA ILE A 170 1.42 13.26 -29.72
C ILE A 170 2.91 13.04 -30.01
N MET A 171 3.79 13.79 -29.34
CA MET A 171 5.25 13.63 -29.50
C MET A 171 5.71 12.23 -29.10
N GLN A 172 5.18 11.68 -27.99
CA GLN A 172 5.51 10.32 -27.56
C GLN A 172 5.07 9.25 -28.58
N ASN A 173 3.84 9.33 -29.09
CA ASN A 173 3.35 8.37 -30.08
C ASN A 173 4.13 8.43 -31.40
N CYS A 174 4.47 9.63 -31.87
CA CYS A 174 5.32 9.80 -33.04
C CYS A 174 6.71 9.19 -32.83
N ALA A 175 7.29 9.31 -31.63
CA ALA A 175 8.61 8.75 -31.31
C ALA A 175 8.56 7.22 -31.33
N VAL A 176 7.52 6.63 -30.74
CA VAL A 176 7.31 5.17 -30.72
C VAL A 176 7.13 4.63 -32.15
N LEU A 177 6.34 5.31 -32.98
CA LEU A 177 6.15 4.95 -34.39
C LEU A 177 7.48 4.98 -35.16
N SER A 178 8.27 6.03 -34.98
CA SER A 178 9.58 6.15 -35.64
C SER A 178 10.57 5.07 -35.19
N ILE A 179 10.54 4.68 -33.91
CA ILE A 179 11.35 3.54 -33.41
C ILE A 179 10.90 2.26 -34.10
N ALA A 180 9.59 1.98 -34.16
CA ALA A 180 9.05 0.78 -34.79
C ALA A 180 9.45 0.68 -36.27
N CYS A 181 9.32 1.77 -37.04
CA CYS A 181 9.72 1.81 -38.45
C CYS A 181 11.23 1.66 -38.66
N CYS A 182 12.06 2.24 -37.78
CA CYS A 182 13.52 2.07 -37.84
C CYS A 182 13.97 0.66 -37.49
N VAL A 183 13.36 0.04 -36.48
CA VAL A 183 13.61 -1.36 -36.11
C VAL A 183 13.24 -2.28 -37.27
N PHE A 184 12.09 -2.03 -37.91
CA PHE A 184 11.66 -2.79 -39.08
C PHE A 184 12.63 -2.64 -40.27
N TYR A 185 13.04 -1.41 -40.62
CA TYR A 185 13.99 -1.17 -41.70
C TYR A 185 15.34 -1.84 -41.44
N SER A 186 15.82 -1.78 -40.20
CA SER A 186 17.06 -2.45 -39.80
C SER A 186 16.97 -3.97 -39.89
N HIS A 187 15.77 -4.55 -39.81
CA HIS A 187 15.56 -5.99 -39.77
C HIS A 187 15.27 -6.61 -41.15
N CYS A 188 14.39 -5.99 -41.96
CA CYS A 188 13.98 -6.51 -43.27
C CYS A 188 14.68 -5.82 -44.46
N GLY A 189 15.27 -4.62 -44.28
CA GLY A 189 15.77 -3.80 -45.38
C GLY A 189 14.70 -3.45 -46.42
N ASN A 190 15.10 -2.92 -47.58
CA ASN A 190 14.20 -2.65 -48.72
C ASN A 190 14.01 -3.88 -49.65
N ARG A 191 14.35 -5.10 -49.20
CA ARG A 191 14.44 -6.30 -50.06
C ARG A 191 13.11 -7.02 -50.29
N ALA A 192 12.06 -6.29 -50.67
CA ALA A 192 10.81 -6.90 -51.14
C ALA A 192 10.78 -7.12 -52.68
N ILE A 193 11.83 -6.76 -53.42
CA ILE A 193 11.81 -6.75 -54.91
C ILE A 193 13.06 -7.40 -55.53
N MET A 194 13.41 -8.61 -55.13
CA MET A 194 14.35 -9.44 -55.90
C MET A 194 13.68 -10.76 -56.25
N ARG A 195 13.21 -10.84 -57.50
CA ARG A 195 12.71 -12.06 -58.15
C ARG A 195 13.74 -13.20 -58.03
N GLU A 196 13.23 -14.39 -57.78
CA GLU A 196 13.91 -15.68 -57.75
C GLU A 196 15.10 -15.78 -58.72
N LYS A 197 16.26 -16.20 -58.21
CA LYS A 197 17.27 -16.90 -59.03
C LYS A 197 17.49 -18.30 -58.45
N PRO A 198 17.42 -19.36 -59.27
CA PRO A 198 17.69 -20.72 -58.81
C PRO A 198 19.19 -20.89 -58.58
N PHE A 199 19.57 -21.28 -57.37
CA PHE A 199 20.97 -21.54 -57.03
C PHE A 199 21.40 -22.90 -57.60
N GLU A 200 22.24 -22.86 -58.64
CA GLU A 200 22.94 -24.03 -59.16
C GLU A 200 23.96 -24.57 -58.15
N GLN A 201 23.92 -25.89 -58.03
CA GLN A 201 24.76 -26.74 -57.23
C GLN A 201 26.13 -26.90 -57.90
N LYS A 202 27.20 -26.30 -57.34
CA LYS A 202 28.58 -26.66 -57.69
C LYS A 202 29.44 -26.86 -56.45
N ALA A 203 29.86 -28.10 -56.30
CA ALA A 203 30.64 -28.62 -55.19
C ALA A 203 32.15 -28.53 -55.46
N ILE A 204 32.90 -28.27 -54.38
CA ILE A 204 34.25 -28.77 -54.05
C ILE A 204 35.45 -28.21 -54.84
N SER A 205 36.38 -27.58 -54.12
CA SER A 205 37.78 -28.02 -53.99
C SER A 205 38.70 -26.83 -53.70
N TRP A 206 39.34 -26.82 -52.52
CA TRP A 206 40.79 -26.67 -52.34
C TRP A 206 41.09 -26.12 -50.93
N PHE A 207 41.17 -27.02 -49.94
CA PHE A 207 42.31 -27.17 -49.01
C PHE A 207 41.98 -28.25 -47.99
N SER A 208 42.63 -29.41 -48.16
CA SER A 208 42.70 -30.49 -47.18
C SER A 208 44.07 -30.51 -46.52
N SER A 209 44.09 -30.73 -45.20
CA SER A 209 45.11 -31.35 -44.34
C SER A 209 45.29 -30.51 -43.06
N SER A 210 45.31 -31.04 -41.85
CA SER A 210 45.31 -32.40 -41.33
C SER A 210 44.72 -32.40 -39.91
N PHE A 211 44.38 -33.59 -39.41
CA PHE A 211 44.12 -33.90 -37.99
C PHE A 211 42.79 -33.41 -37.40
N TRP A 212 41.78 -34.28 -37.46
CA TRP A 212 41.00 -34.87 -36.35
C TRP A 212 39.71 -35.50 -36.95
N LYS A 213 39.75 -36.83 -37.15
CA LYS A 213 38.58 -37.73 -37.27
C LYS A 213 38.03 -37.96 -35.85
N SER A 214 36.74 -38.15 -35.56
CA SER A 214 35.51 -38.32 -36.34
C SER A 214 34.29 -38.09 -35.42
N GLU A 215 33.23 -37.49 -35.99
CA GLU A 215 31.78 -37.72 -35.75
C GLU A 215 31.26 -37.68 -34.30
N GLU A 216 30.41 -36.73 -33.88
CA GLU A 216 29.14 -36.28 -34.48
C GLU A 216 29.03 -34.74 -34.53
N ARG A 217 28.74 -34.18 -35.71
CA ARG A 217 28.55 -32.74 -35.91
C ARG A 217 27.07 -32.45 -36.22
N ASN A 218 26.37 -32.00 -35.19
CA ASN A 218 25.19 -31.12 -35.16
C ASN A 218 24.16 -31.22 -36.31
N THR A 219 23.14 -32.04 -36.07
CA THR A 219 21.77 -31.90 -36.60
C THR A 219 21.12 -30.54 -36.26
N TRP A 220 21.71 -29.77 -35.33
CA TRP A 220 21.27 -28.45 -34.91
C TRP A 220 21.53 -27.34 -35.95
N LEU A 221 22.61 -27.44 -36.73
CA LEU A 221 22.91 -26.46 -37.79
C LEU A 221 21.94 -26.55 -38.98
N ALA A 222 21.38 -27.73 -39.23
CA ALA A 222 20.35 -27.93 -40.26
C ALA A 222 18.98 -27.35 -39.85
N LYS A 223 18.66 -27.31 -38.54
CA LYS A 223 17.42 -26.69 -38.01
C LYS A 223 17.47 -25.15 -37.96
N LEU A 224 18.65 -24.55 -37.95
CA LEU A 224 18.82 -23.09 -37.97
C LEU A 224 18.68 -22.48 -39.37
N ILE A 225 18.75 -23.29 -40.44
CA ILE A 225 18.46 -22.85 -41.81
C ILE A 225 16.98 -22.45 -41.95
N HIS A 226 16.06 -23.07 -41.19
CA HIS A 226 14.63 -22.73 -41.12
C HIS A 226 14.33 -21.34 -40.51
N ILE A 227 15.25 -20.72 -39.75
CA ILE A 227 15.04 -19.38 -39.16
C ILE A 227 15.26 -18.27 -40.20
N ASN A 228 16.15 -18.48 -41.18
CA ASN A 228 16.27 -17.56 -42.31
C ASN A 228 15.04 -17.66 -43.24
N GLU A 229 14.44 -18.84 -43.38
CA GLU A 229 13.14 -19.00 -44.07
C GLU A 229 12.00 -18.32 -43.32
N LEU A 230 11.99 -18.34 -41.98
CA LEU A 230 11.03 -17.60 -41.15
C LEU A 230 11.20 -16.08 -41.29
N LYS A 231 12.45 -15.60 -41.39
CA LYS A 231 12.77 -14.18 -41.65
C LYS A 231 12.25 -13.73 -43.02
N ASP A 232 12.50 -14.51 -44.07
CA ASP A 232 12.00 -14.22 -45.42
C ASP A 232 10.47 -14.34 -45.51
N GLN A 233 9.85 -15.28 -44.78
CA GLN A 233 8.39 -15.39 -44.66
C GLN A 233 7.78 -14.19 -43.92
N VAL A 234 8.33 -13.77 -42.77
CA VAL A 234 7.80 -12.63 -42.00
C VAL A 234 7.92 -11.32 -42.79
N CYS A 235 9.07 -11.08 -43.43
CA CYS A 235 9.28 -9.88 -44.25
C CYS A 235 8.45 -9.87 -45.54
N SER A 236 8.03 -11.03 -46.08
CA SER A 236 7.20 -11.13 -47.29
C SER A 236 5.69 -11.22 -47.04
N SER A 237 5.23 -11.73 -45.89
CA SER A 237 3.82 -12.05 -45.65
C SER A 237 3.06 -11.10 -44.72
N TRP A 238 3.72 -10.45 -43.75
CA TRP A 238 3.03 -9.60 -42.77
C TRP A 238 2.82 -8.14 -43.22
N PHE A 239 3.62 -7.66 -44.18
CA PHE A 239 3.48 -6.30 -44.75
C PHE A 239 3.88 -6.27 -46.24
N ALA A 240 3.19 -7.05 -47.07
CA ALA A 240 3.34 -6.98 -48.53
C ALA A 240 3.08 -5.54 -49.06
N PRO A 241 3.74 -5.12 -50.17
CA PRO A 241 3.46 -3.83 -50.79
C PRO A 241 1.97 -3.66 -51.07
N VAL A 242 1.38 -2.57 -50.60
CA VAL A 242 -0.06 -2.30 -50.75
C VAL A 242 -0.29 -1.61 -52.10
N GLY A 243 -0.20 -2.39 -53.18
CA GLY A 243 -0.45 -1.91 -54.54
C GLY A 243 0.75 -1.27 -55.25
N SER A 244 0.54 -0.91 -56.52
CA SER A 244 1.57 -0.28 -57.35
C SER A 244 1.55 1.25 -57.19
N ALA A 245 2.68 1.91 -57.45
CA ALA A 245 2.79 3.37 -57.44
C ALA A 245 1.80 4.06 -58.41
N SER A 246 1.28 3.33 -59.40
CA SER A 246 0.26 3.79 -60.35
C SER A 246 -1.16 3.83 -59.78
N ASP A 247 -1.45 3.03 -58.74
CA ASP A 247 -2.77 2.96 -58.10
C ASP A 247 -3.01 4.14 -57.13
N TYR A 248 -1.94 4.78 -56.63
CA TYR A 248 -1.99 5.88 -55.65
C TYR A 248 -1.04 7.05 -55.98
N PRO A 249 -1.24 7.75 -57.11
CA PRO A 249 -0.27 8.71 -57.69
C PRO A 249 0.00 9.98 -56.85
N LEU A 250 -0.90 10.30 -55.91
CA LEU A 250 -0.74 11.43 -54.98
C LEU A 250 0.12 11.06 -53.76
N LEU A 251 0.06 9.81 -53.31
CA LEU A 251 0.75 9.31 -52.12
C LEU A 251 2.12 8.72 -52.45
N SER A 252 2.28 8.11 -53.63
CA SER A 252 3.56 7.58 -54.13
C SER A 252 4.64 8.66 -54.35
N LYS A 253 4.25 9.94 -54.40
CA LYS A 253 5.16 11.10 -54.51
C LYS A 253 5.62 11.68 -53.17
N TRP A 254 5.10 11.21 -52.04
CA TRP A 254 5.55 11.69 -50.72
C TRP A 254 6.93 11.10 -50.40
N VAL A 255 7.83 11.94 -49.89
CA VAL A 255 9.30 11.85 -49.90
C VAL A 255 9.92 10.67 -49.10
N ILE A 256 9.15 9.66 -48.69
CA ILE A 256 9.69 8.44 -48.06
C ILE A 256 9.96 7.39 -49.15
N TYR A 257 10.93 7.73 -50.00
CA TYR A 257 11.67 6.94 -50.98
C TYR A 257 10.91 6.07 -52.01
N GLY A 258 10.82 6.61 -53.23
CA GLY A 258 10.75 5.86 -54.49
C GLY A 258 12.08 5.77 -55.25
N GLU A 259 13.13 6.52 -54.90
CA GLU A 259 14.41 6.47 -55.65
C GLU A 259 15.62 6.75 -54.74
N LEU A 260 16.55 5.80 -54.61
CA LEU A 260 17.97 6.01 -54.97
C LEU A 260 18.86 4.75 -54.75
N ALA A 261 19.80 4.58 -55.69
CA ALA A 261 21.10 3.90 -55.59
C ALA A 261 21.19 2.37 -55.84
N CYS A 262 20.90 1.96 -57.07
CA CYS A 262 21.57 0.79 -57.67
C CYS A 262 22.98 1.20 -58.14
N ASN A 263 24.02 0.89 -57.35
CA ASN A 263 25.39 0.82 -57.88
C ASN A 263 25.56 -0.54 -58.58
N GLY A 264 25.17 -0.62 -59.85
CA GLY A 264 25.47 -1.74 -60.75
C GLY A 264 24.28 -2.62 -61.15
N SER A 265 23.97 -2.57 -62.46
CA SER A 265 23.17 -3.50 -63.27
C SER A 265 21.85 -4.03 -62.69
N CYS A 266 20.82 -3.19 -62.62
CA CYS A 266 19.43 -3.63 -62.57
C CYS A 266 18.65 -2.95 -63.69
N GLU A 267 18.15 -3.72 -64.66
CA GLU A 267 17.12 -3.28 -65.61
C GLU A 267 15.74 -3.43 -64.95
N GLY A 268 15.00 -2.32 -64.86
CA GLY A 268 13.58 -2.28 -64.46
C GLY A 268 13.29 -1.28 -63.33
N GLN A 269 12.44 -0.27 -63.60
CA GLN A 269 11.84 0.59 -62.57
C GLN A 269 10.98 -0.27 -61.63
N SER A 270 11.18 -0.16 -60.31
CA SER A 270 10.37 -0.90 -59.34
C SER A 270 9.12 -0.09 -58.97
N ASP A 271 7.95 -0.50 -59.46
CA ASP A 271 6.65 0.16 -59.21
C ASP A 271 6.05 -0.12 -57.81
N GLY A 272 6.81 -0.64 -56.84
CA GLY A 272 6.30 -1.06 -55.54
C GLY A 272 6.43 0.00 -54.43
N ILE A 273 5.37 0.21 -53.64
CA ILE A 273 5.40 1.07 -52.44
C ILE A 273 6.21 0.39 -51.32
N SER A 274 7.09 1.15 -50.63
CA SER A 274 7.91 0.61 -49.54
C SER A 274 7.06 0.02 -48.40
N PRO A 275 7.38 -1.18 -47.88
CA PRO A 275 6.71 -1.75 -46.72
C PRO A 275 6.75 -0.86 -45.45
N ILE A 276 7.74 0.03 -45.34
CA ILE A 276 7.84 1.02 -44.25
C ILE A 276 6.68 2.02 -44.30
N TYR A 277 6.27 2.41 -45.51
CA TYR A 277 5.13 3.30 -45.69
C TYR A 277 3.82 2.61 -45.28
N SER A 278 3.63 1.35 -45.65
CA SER A 278 2.47 0.55 -45.25
C SER A 278 2.35 0.45 -43.73
N LEU A 279 3.48 0.20 -43.04
CA LEU A 279 3.54 0.16 -41.58
C LEU A 279 3.21 1.52 -40.97
N TRP A 280 3.85 2.59 -41.47
CA TRP A 280 3.60 3.96 -41.02
C TRP A 280 2.14 4.38 -41.19
N ALA A 281 1.55 4.14 -42.37
CA ALA A 281 0.16 4.48 -42.68
C ALA A 281 -0.84 3.71 -41.81
N THR A 282 -0.57 2.43 -41.53
CA THR A 282 -1.43 1.59 -40.68
C THR A 282 -1.52 2.15 -39.26
N PHE A 283 -0.38 2.50 -38.66
CA PHE A 283 -0.35 3.04 -37.29
C PHE A 283 -0.93 4.45 -37.21
N ILE A 284 -0.68 5.30 -38.20
CA ILE A 284 -1.32 6.63 -38.29
C ILE A 284 -2.85 6.50 -38.45
N GLY A 285 -3.30 5.57 -39.30
CA GLY A 285 -4.73 5.28 -39.50
C GLY A 285 -5.41 4.77 -38.23
N LEU A 286 -4.78 3.84 -37.51
CA LEU A 286 -5.27 3.35 -36.21
C LEU A 286 -5.36 4.48 -35.17
N TYR A 287 -4.37 5.37 -35.11
CA TYR A 287 -4.41 6.54 -34.24
C TYR A 287 -5.60 7.45 -34.58
N MET A 288 -5.79 7.78 -35.86
CA MET A 288 -6.91 8.61 -36.31
C MET A 288 -8.26 7.95 -36.02
N ALA A 289 -8.42 6.66 -36.34
CA ALA A 289 -9.66 5.92 -36.09
C ALA A 289 -10.00 5.90 -34.60
N ASN A 290 -9.02 5.58 -33.74
CA ASN A 290 -9.23 5.58 -32.29
C ASN A 290 -9.58 6.99 -31.77
N TYR A 291 -8.88 8.03 -32.25
CA TYR A 291 -9.15 9.41 -31.85
C TYR A 291 -10.55 9.88 -32.27
N VAL A 292 -10.98 9.53 -33.49
CA VAL A 292 -12.34 9.81 -33.97
C VAL A 292 -13.36 9.03 -33.16
N VAL A 293 -13.17 7.73 -32.93
CA VAL A 293 -14.09 6.88 -32.16
C VAL A 293 -14.23 7.39 -30.74
N GLU A 294 -13.13 7.62 -30.01
CA GLU A 294 -13.14 8.14 -28.63
C GLU A 294 -13.96 9.44 -28.52
N ARG A 295 -13.77 10.37 -29.47
CA ARG A 295 -14.37 11.71 -29.45
C ARG A 295 -15.79 11.77 -30.06
N SER A 296 -16.17 10.80 -30.89
CA SER A 296 -17.50 10.70 -31.49
C SER A 296 -18.45 9.79 -30.69
N THR A 297 -17.95 8.68 -30.14
CA THR A 297 -18.74 7.74 -29.31
C THR A 297 -18.95 8.21 -27.86
N GLY A 298 -18.28 9.28 -27.44
CA GLY A 298 -18.64 10.01 -26.22
C GLY A 298 -20.12 10.44 -26.17
N TRP A 299 -20.80 10.55 -27.32
CA TRP A 299 -22.25 10.75 -27.41
C TRP A 299 -23.09 9.49 -27.13
N ALA A 300 -22.58 8.28 -27.41
CA ALA A 300 -23.28 7.02 -27.14
C ALA A 300 -23.07 6.50 -25.71
N LEU A 301 -21.94 6.88 -25.07
CA LEU A 301 -21.59 6.47 -23.70
C LEU A 301 -21.89 7.54 -22.63
N THR A 302 -22.34 8.74 -23.02
CA THR A 302 -22.92 9.71 -22.08
C THR A 302 -24.41 9.43 -21.91
N HIS A 303 -24.73 8.29 -21.30
CA HIS A 303 -26.02 8.21 -20.61
C HIS A 303 -26.01 9.30 -19.52
N PRO A 304 -27.08 10.09 -19.34
CA PRO A 304 -27.29 10.77 -18.07
C PRO A 304 -27.21 9.69 -16.99
N ILE A 305 -26.40 9.95 -15.95
CA ILE A 305 -26.19 9.09 -14.78
C ILE A 305 -27.45 8.27 -14.52
N SER A 306 -27.38 6.94 -14.57
CA SER A 306 -28.56 6.11 -14.39
C SER A 306 -29.21 6.46 -13.04
N LEU A 307 -30.53 6.38 -12.92
CA LEU A 307 -31.23 6.57 -11.63
C LEU A 307 -30.59 5.75 -10.51
N GLU A 308 -30.05 4.59 -10.86
CA GLU A 308 -29.33 3.68 -9.97
C GLU A 308 -27.97 4.23 -9.51
N GLU A 309 -27.16 4.85 -10.38
CA GLU A 309 -25.93 5.54 -10.00
C GLU A 309 -26.20 6.84 -9.22
N HIS A 310 -27.25 7.58 -9.57
CA HIS A 310 -27.67 8.76 -8.84
C HIS A 310 -28.16 8.39 -7.43
N GLU A 311 -28.96 7.33 -7.30
CA GLU A 311 -29.32 6.76 -6.01
C GLU A 311 -28.10 6.25 -5.25
N LYS A 312 -27.11 5.66 -5.92
CA LYS A 312 -25.87 5.20 -5.29
C LYS A 312 -25.05 6.36 -4.75
N LEU A 313 -24.93 7.47 -5.49
CA LEU A 313 -24.29 8.71 -5.05
C LEU A 313 -25.07 9.37 -3.90
N LYS A 314 -26.40 9.38 -3.97
CA LYS A 314 -27.27 9.89 -2.88
C LYS A 314 -27.18 9.00 -1.62
N LYS A 315 -27.13 7.68 -1.78
CA LYS A 315 -26.88 6.71 -0.70
C LYS A 315 -25.46 6.84 -0.12
N GLN A 316 -24.47 7.19 -0.94
CA GLN A 316 -23.11 7.51 -0.47
C GLN A 316 -23.09 8.83 0.33
N GLN A 317 -23.89 9.84 -0.03
CA GLN A 317 -24.03 11.06 0.77
C GLN A 317 -24.74 10.85 2.12
N LEU A 318 -25.53 9.77 2.26
CA LEU A 318 -26.25 9.38 3.48
C LEU A 318 -25.41 8.50 4.44
N LYS A 319 -24.13 8.25 4.11
CA LYS A 319 -23.21 7.50 4.96
C LYS A 319 -21.93 8.30 5.22
N PRO A 320 -21.26 8.08 6.36
CA PRO A 320 -19.98 8.72 6.62
C PRO A 320 -18.88 8.15 5.70
N ASP A 321 -17.95 9.02 5.31
CA ASP A 321 -16.74 8.66 4.55
C ASP A 321 -15.62 8.20 5.50
N PHE A 322 -15.86 7.08 6.19
CA PHE A 322 -14.89 6.47 7.11
C PHE A 322 -14.01 5.45 6.41
N LEU A 323 -12.69 5.57 6.62
CA LEU A 323 -11.74 4.55 6.18
C LEU A 323 -11.74 3.34 7.12
N ASP A 324 -11.55 2.16 6.53
CA ASP A 324 -11.36 0.92 7.29
C ASP A 324 -10.01 0.90 8.04
N MET A 325 -9.95 0.01 9.05
CA MET A 325 -8.73 -0.31 9.80
C MET A 325 -7.55 -0.64 8.89
N VAL A 326 -6.36 -0.11 9.20
CA VAL A 326 -5.16 -0.32 8.40
C VAL A 326 -4.85 -1.82 8.29
N PRO A 327 -4.63 -2.35 7.08
CA PRO A 327 -4.31 -3.76 6.87
C PRO A 327 -2.82 -4.04 7.08
N TRP A 328 -2.36 -4.04 8.33
CA TRP A 328 -0.94 -4.18 8.73
C TRP A 328 -0.20 -5.40 8.15
N TYR A 329 -0.91 -6.49 7.83
CA TYR A 329 -0.34 -7.73 7.23
C TYR A 329 -0.59 -7.88 5.73
N SER A 330 -1.12 -6.85 5.06
CA SER A 330 -1.33 -6.87 3.61
C SER A 330 0.01 -6.57 2.91
N GLY A 331 0.64 -7.59 2.33
CA GLY A 331 1.94 -7.47 1.64
C GLY A 331 1.96 -6.54 0.41
N THR A 332 0.84 -5.85 0.12
CA THR A 332 0.69 -4.85 -0.93
C THR A 332 0.56 -3.42 -0.42
N SER A 333 0.64 -3.17 0.89
CA SER A 333 0.68 -1.80 1.41
C SER A 333 2.00 -1.16 1.01
N ALA A 334 2.04 -0.58 -0.19
CA ALA A 334 3.07 0.33 -0.65
C ALA A 334 3.37 1.37 0.43
N ASP A 335 2.38 1.73 1.25
CA ASP A 335 2.50 2.60 2.43
C ASP A 335 3.40 2.04 3.54
N LEU A 336 3.36 0.74 3.87
CA LEU A 336 4.25 0.16 4.88
C LEU A 336 5.69 0.07 4.38
N PHE A 337 5.89 -0.37 3.13
CA PHE A 337 7.20 -0.36 2.49
C PHE A 337 7.75 1.06 2.34
N LYS A 338 6.90 2.02 1.98
CA LYS A 338 7.24 3.43 1.92
C LYS A 338 7.58 3.98 3.29
N THR A 339 6.83 3.66 4.35
CA THR A 339 7.14 4.09 5.72
C THR A 339 8.47 3.51 6.19
N VAL A 340 8.71 2.21 5.98
CA VAL A 340 10.00 1.58 6.30
C VAL A 340 11.14 2.24 5.51
N PHE A 341 10.94 2.52 4.22
CA PHE A 341 11.92 3.19 3.37
C PHE A 341 12.17 4.65 3.78
N ASP A 342 11.12 5.43 4.01
CA ASP A 342 11.17 6.82 4.46
C ASP A 342 11.86 6.91 5.84
N LEU A 343 11.57 5.96 6.75
CA LEU A 343 12.25 5.84 8.04
C LEU A 343 13.73 5.47 7.85
N LEU A 344 14.05 4.49 7.00
CA LEU A 344 15.43 4.12 6.68
C LEU A 344 16.19 5.33 6.14
N VAL A 345 15.63 6.04 5.17
CA VAL A 345 16.22 7.25 4.58
C VAL A 345 16.39 8.34 5.64
N SER A 346 15.35 8.62 6.42
CA SER A 346 15.38 9.64 7.49
C SER A 346 16.44 9.34 8.55
N VAL A 347 16.49 8.09 9.03
CA VAL A 347 17.39 7.67 10.12
C VAL A 347 18.81 7.45 9.63
N THR A 348 19.02 6.74 8.51
CA THR A 348 20.37 6.34 8.05
C THR A 348 21.04 7.35 7.12
N LEU A 349 20.31 8.02 6.22
CA LEU A 349 20.91 8.99 5.31
C LEU A 349 20.94 10.40 5.90
N PHE A 350 19.93 10.76 6.69
CA PHE A 350 19.77 12.14 7.18
C PHE A 350 19.99 12.32 8.69
N VAL A 351 20.27 11.27 9.47
CA VAL A 351 20.78 11.28 10.86
C VAL A 351 20.23 12.47 11.67
N GLY A 352 18.91 12.57 11.83
CA GLY A 352 18.29 13.59 12.69
C GLY A 352 18.36 15.04 12.20
N ARG A 353 18.77 15.31 10.95
CA ARG A 353 18.81 16.69 10.38
C ARG A 353 17.44 17.31 10.09
N PHE A 354 16.35 16.58 10.28
CA PHE A 354 14.97 17.05 10.09
C PHE A 354 14.15 17.05 11.40
N ASP A 355 14.79 17.24 12.56
CA ASP A 355 14.06 17.54 13.79
C ASP A 355 13.53 18.98 13.73
N MET A 356 12.21 19.11 13.48
CA MET A 356 11.54 20.40 13.39
C MET A 356 11.64 21.21 14.69
N ARG A 357 11.76 20.56 15.86
CA ARG A 357 11.93 21.25 17.15
C ARG A 357 13.27 21.97 17.21
N MET A 358 14.36 21.32 16.78
CA MET A 358 15.67 21.97 16.70
C MET A 358 15.65 23.16 15.74
N MET A 359 14.98 23.02 14.59
CA MET A 359 14.83 24.10 13.62
C MET A 359 14.04 25.27 14.22
N GLN A 360 12.92 24.98 14.90
CA GLN A 360 12.13 25.99 15.60
C GLN A 360 12.93 26.69 16.71
N ALA A 361 13.67 25.93 17.53
CA ALA A 361 14.52 26.47 18.59
C ALA A 361 15.63 27.37 18.04
N ALA A 362 16.21 27.02 16.89
CA ALA A 362 17.21 27.83 16.20
C ALA A 362 16.61 29.13 15.65
N MET A 363 15.39 29.09 15.08
CA MET A 363 14.70 30.27 14.57
C MET A 363 14.20 31.21 15.68
N SER A 364 13.85 30.67 16.86
CA SER A 364 13.31 31.45 17.99
C SER A 364 14.37 32.17 18.83
N LYS A 365 15.67 31.90 18.64
CA LYS A 365 16.76 32.59 19.38
C LYS A 365 16.78 34.12 19.20
N ASN A 366 16.04 34.66 18.22
CA ASN A 366 15.96 36.09 17.95
C ASN A 366 14.68 36.77 18.50
N GLN A 367 13.83 36.09 19.28
CA GLN A 367 12.62 36.67 19.86
C GLN A 367 12.56 36.42 21.39
N GLU A 368 12.67 37.49 22.18
CA GLU A 368 12.69 37.48 23.66
C GLU A 368 11.34 37.08 24.33
N GLY A 369 10.35 36.59 23.57
CA GLY A 369 9.00 36.22 24.06
C GLY A 369 8.75 34.74 24.41
N THR A 370 9.78 33.89 24.38
CA THR A 370 9.65 32.41 24.32
C THR A 370 8.87 31.71 25.45
N ARG A 371 8.72 32.30 26.65
CA ARG A 371 7.95 31.67 27.75
C ARG A 371 6.42 31.77 27.55
N GLY A 372 5.93 32.78 26.86
CA GLY A 372 4.48 33.03 26.67
C GLY A 372 3.81 32.10 25.66
N ASP A 373 4.57 31.43 24.80
CA ASP A 373 4.00 30.59 23.72
C ASP A 373 3.71 29.14 24.13
N LEU A 374 4.28 28.69 25.25
CA LEU A 374 4.23 27.30 25.73
C LEU A 374 3.42 27.11 27.02
N LEU A 375 3.24 28.18 27.80
CA LEU A 375 2.45 28.20 29.02
C LEU A 375 1.06 28.76 28.75
N TYR A 376 0.03 28.03 29.18
CA TYR A 376 -1.37 28.41 29.06
C TYR A 376 -2.00 28.41 30.45
N ASP A 377 -2.26 29.60 31.00
CA ASP A 377 -2.77 29.82 32.36
C ASP A 377 -4.20 30.39 32.39
N HIS A 378 -4.84 30.53 31.24
CA HIS A 378 -6.17 31.10 31.08
C HIS A 378 -7.29 30.29 31.77
N LEU A 379 -7.03 29.05 32.17
CA LEU A 379 -7.98 28.18 32.87
C LEU A 379 -7.80 28.18 34.40
N SER A 380 -6.71 28.77 34.91
CA SER A 380 -6.30 28.66 36.31
C SER A 380 -7.28 29.27 37.32
N GLU A 381 -8.09 30.26 36.88
CA GLU A 381 -9.04 30.98 37.73
C GLU A 381 -10.44 30.34 37.80
N LYS A 382 -10.69 29.22 37.11
CA LYS A 382 -11.97 28.52 37.22
C LYS A 382 -12.13 27.86 38.59
N ASP A 383 -13.37 27.72 39.07
CA ASP A 383 -13.68 27.07 40.35
C ASP A 383 -13.60 25.55 40.28
N ASP A 384 -14.06 24.98 39.18
CA ASP A 384 -14.00 23.57 38.80
C ASP A 384 -13.67 23.44 37.31
N LEU A 385 -13.25 22.24 36.87
CA LEU A 385 -12.94 22.01 35.46
C LEU A 385 -13.13 20.55 35.08
N TRP A 386 -13.87 20.32 33.99
CA TRP A 386 -13.95 19.02 33.32
C TRP A 386 -12.99 18.97 32.13
N PHE A 387 -12.25 17.88 31.98
CA PHE A 387 -11.40 17.66 30.81
C PHE A 387 -11.31 16.18 30.45
N ASP A 388 -11.01 15.87 29.20
CA ASP A 388 -10.99 14.52 28.65
C ASP A 388 -9.58 14.17 28.15
N PHE A 389 -9.21 12.89 28.19
CA PHE A 389 -7.99 12.32 27.63
C PHE A 389 -8.31 11.13 26.73
N MET A 390 -7.68 11.11 25.55
CA MET A 390 -7.63 9.94 24.67
C MET A 390 -6.27 9.89 23.95
N ALA A 391 -5.89 8.73 23.42
CA ALA A 391 -4.72 8.58 22.56
C ALA A 391 -4.97 7.49 21.50
N ASP A 392 -4.11 7.46 20.48
CA ASP A 392 -4.06 6.41 19.44
C ASP A 392 -5.36 6.33 18.63
N THR A 393 -5.54 7.33 17.78
CA THR A 393 -6.71 7.46 16.90
C THR A 393 -6.33 7.37 15.43
N GLY A 394 -7.32 7.29 14.55
CA GLY A 394 -7.09 7.34 13.11
C GLY A 394 -6.63 6.03 12.46
N ASP A 395 -6.65 4.88 13.14
CA ASP A 395 -6.49 3.58 12.47
C ASP A 395 -7.79 3.15 11.77
N GLY A 396 -8.94 3.31 12.43
CA GLY A 396 -10.25 2.99 11.86
C GLY A 396 -11.24 4.14 12.04
N GLY A 397 -11.90 4.56 10.96
CA GLY A 397 -12.83 5.69 11.03
C GLY A 397 -14.03 5.42 11.94
N ASN A 398 -14.57 4.19 11.94
CA ASN A 398 -15.66 3.80 12.84
C ASN A 398 -15.28 3.88 14.33
N SER A 399 -14.08 3.43 14.68
CA SER A 399 -13.58 3.45 16.07
C SER A 399 -13.22 4.86 16.52
N SER A 400 -12.52 5.63 15.68
CA SER A 400 -12.23 7.06 15.94
C SER A 400 -13.51 7.86 16.12
N TYR A 401 -14.50 7.67 15.25
CA TYR A 401 -15.78 8.39 15.33
C TYR A 401 -16.58 8.01 16.58
N THR A 402 -16.53 6.74 17.00
CA THR A 402 -17.21 6.29 18.22
C THR A 402 -16.73 7.05 19.45
N VAL A 403 -15.42 7.22 19.61
CA VAL A 403 -14.84 7.98 20.72
C VAL A 403 -15.12 9.47 20.56
N ALA A 404 -14.92 10.03 19.36
CA ALA A 404 -15.17 11.44 19.10
C ALA A 404 -16.65 11.83 19.34
N ARG A 405 -17.62 10.98 18.97
CA ARG A 405 -19.06 11.20 19.22
C ARG A 405 -19.34 11.29 20.71
N LEU A 406 -18.75 10.43 21.54
CA LEU A 406 -18.92 10.48 23.00
C LEU A 406 -18.31 11.76 23.59
N LEU A 407 -17.10 12.12 23.16
CA LEU A 407 -16.42 13.35 23.58
C LEU A 407 -17.19 14.61 23.19
N ALA A 408 -17.92 14.60 22.07
CA ALA A 408 -18.68 15.75 21.60
C ALA A 408 -19.97 16.03 22.40
N GLN A 409 -20.54 15.02 23.05
CA GLN A 409 -21.85 15.16 23.71
C GLN A 409 -21.82 16.17 24.86
N PRO A 410 -22.84 17.02 25.02
CA PRO A 410 -22.91 17.98 26.13
C PRO A 410 -22.89 17.31 27.51
N SER A 411 -23.51 16.13 27.60
CA SER A 411 -23.46 15.26 28.76
C SER A 411 -23.67 13.81 28.33
N ILE A 412 -23.17 12.87 29.14
CA ILE A 412 -23.37 11.44 28.96
C ILE A 412 -24.11 10.93 30.18
N SER A 413 -25.30 10.36 29.96
CA SER A 413 -26.11 9.74 31.02
C SER A 413 -25.77 8.26 31.10
N LEU A 414 -25.43 7.80 32.29
CA LEU A 414 -24.93 6.45 32.54
C LEU A 414 -25.83 5.77 33.57
N ASN A 415 -26.35 4.61 33.20
CA ASN A 415 -27.11 3.75 34.12
C ASN A 415 -26.13 2.88 34.90
N SER A 416 -25.91 3.19 36.17
CA SER A 416 -25.08 2.40 37.08
C SER A 416 -25.96 1.81 38.18
N GLY A 417 -26.65 0.71 37.88
CA GLY A 417 -27.60 0.10 38.81
C GLY A 417 -28.80 1.01 39.09
N ASP A 418 -29.09 1.26 40.37
CA ASP A 418 -30.27 2.03 40.85
C ASP A 418 -30.13 3.56 40.76
N SER A 419 -29.00 4.08 40.24
CA SER A 419 -28.76 5.51 40.11
C SER A 419 -28.29 5.90 38.71
N GLU A 420 -28.95 6.92 38.14
CA GLU A 420 -28.53 7.58 36.90
C GLU A 420 -27.44 8.60 37.23
N ARG A 421 -26.28 8.49 36.58
CA ARG A 421 -25.17 9.45 36.73
C ARG A 421 -24.98 10.19 35.42
N ILE A 422 -25.01 11.52 35.48
CA ILE A 422 -24.81 12.40 34.33
C ILE A 422 -23.42 13.01 34.42
N LEU A 423 -22.58 12.77 33.41
CA LEU A 423 -21.24 13.36 33.31
C LEU A 423 -21.25 14.46 32.24
N PRO A 424 -20.97 15.73 32.57
CA PRO A 424 -20.88 16.81 31.58
C PRO A 424 -19.67 16.61 30.68
N ARG A 425 -19.68 17.26 29.51
CA ARG A 425 -18.56 17.28 28.57
C ARG A 425 -17.32 17.91 29.19
N GLY A 426 -16.12 17.45 28.80
CA GLY A 426 -14.89 18.17 29.08
C GLY A 426 -14.80 19.50 28.32
N ASP A 427 -14.33 20.55 29.01
CA ASP A 427 -13.98 21.84 28.41
C ASP A 427 -12.64 21.75 27.65
N VAL A 428 -11.77 20.82 28.03
CA VAL A 428 -10.47 20.58 27.41
C VAL A 428 -10.35 19.13 26.99
N LEU A 429 -9.93 18.89 25.75
CA LEU A 429 -9.56 17.57 25.24
C LEU A 429 -8.05 17.47 25.10
N LEU A 430 -7.45 16.51 25.79
CA LEU A 430 -6.04 16.17 25.70
C LEU A 430 -5.87 14.93 24.82
N ILE A 431 -5.09 15.03 23.75
CA ILE A 431 -4.79 13.89 22.87
C ILE A 431 -3.33 13.47 23.02
N GLY A 432 -3.11 12.22 23.47
CA GLY A 432 -1.82 11.64 23.85
C GLY A 432 -0.98 11.07 22.71
N GLY A 433 -1.06 11.62 21.50
CA GLY A 433 -0.28 11.15 20.34
C GLY A 433 -0.96 10.10 19.47
N ASP A 434 -0.30 9.81 18.35
CA ASP A 434 -0.73 8.93 17.28
C ASP A 434 -2.09 9.30 16.70
N LEU A 435 -2.06 10.31 15.84
CA LEU A 435 -3.28 10.95 15.36
C LEU A 435 -3.84 10.30 14.10
N ALA A 436 -2.98 9.75 13.24
CA ALA A 436 -3.41 9.15 11.98
C ALA A 436 -2.43 8.08 11.46
N TYR A 437 -2.90 6.84 11.39
CA TYR A 437 -2.15 5.69 10.88
C TYR A 437 -2.24 5.55 9.34
N PRO A 438 -1.30 4.83 8.69
CA PRO A 438 -0.08 4.26 9.26
C PRO A 438 1.08 5.25 9.36
N ASN A 439 0.96 6.40 8.70
CA ASN A 439 2.03 7.40 8.65
C ASN A 439 1.43 8.81 8.47
N PRO A 440 2.19 9.86 8.81
CA PRO A 440 1.69 11.22 8.74
C PRO A 440 1.68 11.67 7.28
N SER A 441 0.53 12.19 6.84
CA SER A 441 0.33 12.80 5.53
C SER A 441 -0.92 13.66 5.54
N ALA A 442 -1.06 14.56 4.58
CA ALA A 442 -2.29 15.34 4.41
C ALA A 442 -3.53 14.42 4.29
N PHE A 443 -3.44 13.35 3.50
CA PHE A 443 -4.55 12.41 3.32
C PHE A 443 -4.94 11.69 4.61
N THR A 444 -3.97 11.17 5.35
CA THR A 444 -4.22 10.43 6.60
C THR A 444 -4.79 11.36 7.68
N TYR A 445 -4.23 12.56 7.87
CA TYR A 445 -4.79 13.53 8.82
C TYR A 445 -6.19 14.00 8.44
N GLU A 446 -6.44 14.34 7.16
CA GLU A 446 -7.77 14.79 6.72
C GLU A 446 -8.84 13.70 6.88
N LYS A 447 -8.54 12.47 6.44
CA LYS A 447 -9.53 11.38 6.39
C LYS A 447 -9.65 10.59 7.69
N ARG A 448 -8.56 10.43 8.44
CA ARG A 448 -8.50 9.54 9.61
C ARG A 448 -8.60 10.27 10.94
N LEU A 449 -8.14 11.53 11.01
CA LEU A 449 -8.26 12.39 12.19
C LEU A 449 -9.39 13.42 12.03
N PHE A 450 -9.29 14.33 11.07
CA PHE A 450 -10.22 15.46 10.97
C PHE A 450 -11.65 15.03 10.65
N CYS A 451 -11.85 14.17 9.64
CA CYS A 451 -13.19 13.75 9.22
C CYS A 451 -14.05 13.17 10.37
N PRO A 452 -13.58 12.18 11.17
CA PRO A 452 -14.34 11.71 12.34
C PRO A 452 -14.66 12.81 13.36
N PHE A 453 -13.70 13.68 13.69
CA PHE A 453 -13.91 14.73 14.69
C PHE A 453 -14.85 15.83 14.18
N GLU A 454 -14.74 16.24 12.92
CA GLU A 454 -15.65 17.21 12.27
C GLU A 454 -17.09 16.67 12.19
N TYR A 455 -17.26 15.36 12.00
CA TYR A 455 -18.59 14.74 12.04
C TYR A 455 -19.14 14.60 13.45
N ALA A 456 -18.29 14.52 14.48
CA ALA A 456 -18.70 14.40 15.86
C ALA A 456 -19.09 15.77 16.43
N LEU A 457 -18.31 16.79 16.11
CA LEU A 457 -18.52 18.17 16.51
C LEU A 457 -18.09 19.07 15.34
N GLN A 458 -19.06 19.70 14.66
CA GLN A 458 -18.75 20.48 13.47
C GLN A 458 -17.90 21.71 13.76
N PRO A 459 -16.98 22.10 12.87
CA PRO A 459 -16.23 23.34 13.03
C PRO A 459 -17.15 24.57 12.89
N PRO A 460 -16.69 25.75 13.34
CA PRO A 460 -17.44 26.99 13.15
C PRO A 460 -17.74 27.26 11.67
N HIS A 461 -18.85 27.94 11.39
CA HIS A 461 -19.33 28.16 10.02
C HIS A 461 -18.37 28.93 9.10
N TRP A 462 -17.46 29.72 9.66
CA TRP A 462 -16.45 30.47 8.92
C TRP A 462 -15.12 29.72 8.73
N TYR A 463 -14.98 28.53 9.33
CA TYR A 463 -13.79 27.70 9.15
C TYR A 463 -13.67 27.26 7.69
N LYS A 464 -12.46 27.39 7.15
CA LYS A 464 -12.11 26.88 5.81
C LYS A 464 -11.04 25.80 5.95
N PRO A 465 -11.17 24.65 5.29
CA PRO A 465 -10.17 23.57 5.37
C PRO A 465 -8.76 24.02 4.98
N GLU A 466 -8.61 25.00 4.09
CA GLU A 466 -7.31 25.50 3.63
C GLU A 466 -6.71 26.57 4.56
N HIS A 467 -7.46 27.02 5.57
CA HIS A 467 -7.05 28.09 6.47
C HIS A 467 -5.83 27.71 7.31
N ILE A 468 -4.93 28.67 7.45
CA ILE A 468 -3.70 28.59 8.25
C ILE A 468 -3.70 29.83 9.14
N ALA A 469 -3.62 29.62 10.46
CA ALA A 469 -3.50 30.69 11.43
C ALA A 469 -2.18 31.42 11.24
N VAL A 470 -2.26 32.73 11.03
CA VAL A 470 -1.08 33.62 10.96
C VAL A 470 -0.59 33.91 12.37
N ASP A 471 -1.49 34.35 13.24
CA ASP A 471 -1.24 34.66 14.64
C ASP A 471 -2.09 33.75 15.52
N LYS A 472 -1.43 32.85 16.25
CA LYS A 472 -2.08 31.88 17.14
C LYS A 472 -1.93 32.33 18.60
N PRO A 473 -2.92 32.13 19.49
CA PRO A 473 -4.27 31.61 19.25
C PRO A 473 -5.17 32.57 18.45
N GLU A 474 -5.78 32.08 17.38
CA GLU A 474 -6.73 32.84 16.56
C GLU A 474 -8.14 32.73 17.17
N VAL A 475 -8.38 33.51 18.22
CA VAL A 475 -9.66 33.49 18.94
C VAL A 475 -10.85 33.86 18.03
N PRO A 476 -12.05 33.30 18.27
CA PRO A 476 -13.24 33.60 17.46
C PRO A 476 -13.58 35.10 17.40
N PRO A 477 -14.22 35.57 16.31
CA PRO A 477 -14.72 36.95 16.23
C PRO A 477 -15.62 37.30 17.42
N GLY A 478 -15.35 38.43 18.07
CA GLY A 478 -16.07 38.88 19.27
C GLY A 478 -15.45 38.45 20.60
N VAL A 479 -14.45 37.57 20.58
CA VAL A 479 -13.64 37.20 21.75
C VAL A 479 -12.33 37.99 21.71
N SER A 480 -12.05 38.78 22.76
CA SER A 480 -10.83 39.60 22.82
C SER A 480 -9.59 38.81 23.23
N GLU A 481 -9.76 37.81 24.11
CA GLU A 481 -8.68 37.05 24.73
C GLU A 481 -9.09 35.58 24.92
N LEU A 482 -8.12 34.66 24.90
CA LEU A 482 -8.38 33.22 25.07
C LEU A 482 -9.11 32.89 26.39
N LYS A 483 -8.86 33.68 27.45
CA LYS A 483 -9.51 33.54 28.76
C LYS A 483 -11.02 33.74 28.72
N ARG A 484 -11.57 34.45 27.73
CA ARG A 484 -13.01 34.69 27.55
C ARG A 484 -13.69 33.70 26.60
N TYR A 485 -12.95 32.69 26.13
CA TYR A 485 -13.51 31.67 25.24
C TYR A 485 -14.10 30.51 26.06
N ASP A 486 -15.42 30.33 25.96
CA ASP A 486 -16.18 29.32 26.72
C ASP A 486 -16.43 28.01 25.94
N GLY A 487 -15.92 27.90 24.72
CA GLY A 487 -16.05 26.67 23.92
C GLY A 487 -14.99 25.62 24.26
N PRO A 488 -15.17 24.36 23.80
CA PRO A 488 -14.22 23.30 24.07
C PRO A 488 -12.89 23.54 23.35
N GLN A 489 -11.79 23.24 24.03
CA GLN A 489 -10.42 23.40 23.56
C GLN A 489 -9.73 22.05 23.41
N CYS A 490 -8.69 21.96 22.59
CA CYS A 490 -7.91 20.74 22.42
C CYS A 490 -6.41 21.03 22.42
N PHE A 491 -5.66 20.21 23.15
CA PHE A 491 -4.21 20.19 23.18
C PHE A 491 -3.70 18.79 22.89
N VAL A 492 -2.63 18.68 22.13
CA VAL A 492 -2.20 17.43 21.53
C VAL A 492 -0.69 17.29 21.62
N ILE A 493 -0.17 16.13 22.01
CA ILE A 493 1.24 15.79 21.81
C ILE A 493 1.37 14.85 20.60
N PRO A 494 2.50 14.84 19.88
CA PRO A 494 2.73 13.88 18.81
C PRO A 494 3.09 12.49 19.37
N GLY A 495 2.69 11.45 18.64
CA GLY A 495 3.16 10.07 18.85
C GLY A 495 4.24 9.65 17.86
N ASN A 496 4.69 8.40 17.95
CA ASN A 496 5.73 7.87 17.07
C ASN A 496 5.29 7.87 15.59
N HIS A 497 4.00 7.59 15.31
CA HIS A 497 3.45 7.64 13.95
C HIS A 497 3.31 9.06 13.40
N ASP A 498 3.31 10.10 14.25
CA ASP A 498 3.31 11.50 13.81
C ASP A 498 4.72 12.00 13.44
N TRP A 499 5.74 11.29 13.89
CA TRP A 499 7.15 11.67 13.75
C TRP A 499 7.84 11.10 12.50
N PHE A 500 7.22 10.17 11.78
CA PHE A 500 7.84 9.52 10.60
C PHE A 500 8.19 10.50 9.46
N ASP A 501 7.57 11.69 9.39
CA ASP A 501 7.92 12.75 8.43
C ASP A 501 8.76 13.90 9.04
N GLY A 502 9.33 13.70 10.23
CA GLY A 502 10.05 14.75 10.96
C GLY A 502 9.13 15.81 11.58
N LEU A 503 7.90 15.43 11.96
CA LEU A 503 6.87 16.25 12.61
C LEU A 503 6.25 17.34 11.70
N HIS A 504 6.53 17.31 10.40
CA HIS A 504 6.08 18.36 9.47
C HIS A 504 4.55 18.40 9.35
N THR A 505 3.89 17.25 9.18
CA THR A 505 2.42 17.18 9.07
C THR A 505 1.75 17.60 10.37
N PHE A 506 2.26 17.17 11.52
CA PHE A 506 1.75 17.56 12.83
C PHE A 506 1.76 19.08 12.99
N MET A 507 2.88 19.74 12.69
CA MET A 507 3.00 21.20 12.78
C MET A 507 1.97 21.92 11.92
N ARG A 508 1.76 21.45 10.68
CA ARG A 508 0.80 22.03 9.76
C ARG A 508 -0.66 21.87 10.23
N TYR A 509 -1.02 20.72 10.77
CA TYR A 509 -2.42 20.41 11.08
C TYR A 509 -2.83 20.72 12.52
N ILE A 510 -1.91 20.67 13.48
CA ILE A 510 -2.20 20.91 14.89
C ILE A 510 -1.74 22.31 15.28
N CYS A 511 -0.50 22.66 15.00
CA CYS A 511 0.06 23.95 15.44
C CYS A 511 -0.35 25.11 14.53
N HIS A 512 -0.62 24.90 13.24
CA HIS A 512 -1.00 25.99 12.33
C HIS A 512 -2.50 26.08 12.02
N LYS A 513 -3.32 25.07 12.32
CA LYS A 513 -4.78 25.20 12.26
C LYS A 513 -5.34 25.64 13.61
N SER A 514 -6.51 26.26 13.56
CA SER A 514 -7.21 26.80 14.76
C SER A 514 -8.31 25.87 15.27
N TRP A 515 -8.70 24.85 14.50
CA TRP A 515 -9.86 24.00 14.81
C TRP A 515 -9.60 22.54 14.42
N LEU A 516 -9.98 21.61 15.29
CA LEU A 516 -10.19 20.20 14.99
C LEU A 516 -11.69 19.96 15.17
N GLY A 517 -12.46 19.92 14.08
CA GLY A 517 -13.92 20.03 14.21
C GLY A 517 -14.31 21.26 15.04
N GLY A 518 -15.19 21.11 16.03
CA GLY A 518 -15.60 22.19 16.93
C GLY A 518 -14.70 22.39 18.15
N TRP A 519 -13.57 21.69 18.27
CA TRP A 519 -12.57 21.92 19.31
C TRP A 519 -11.57 22.97 18.86
N PHE A 520 -11.38 24.01 19.68
CA PHE A 520 -10.41 25.07 19.41
C PHE A 520 -8.99 24.59 19.72
N LEU A 521 -8.05 24.78 18.79
CA LEU A 521 -6.64 24.43 18.96
C LEU A 521 -5.83 25.70 19.23
N PRO A 522 -5.51 26.07 20.49
CA PRO A 522 -4.67 27.23 20.80
C PRO A 522 -3.16 26.97 20.70
N GLN A 523 -2.75 25.69 20.73
CA GLN A 523 -1.37 25.24 20.84
C GLN A 523 -0.46 25.68 19.67
N LYS A 524 0.74 26.21 19.95
CA LYS A 524 1.72 26.67 18.94
C LYS A 524 2.90 25.72 18.67
N LYS A 525 3.20 24.83 19.61
CA LYS A 525 4.38 23.94 19.62
C LYS A 525 3.94 22.52 19.95
N SER A 526 4.78 21.52 19.69
CA SER A 526 4.43 20.10 19.92
C SER A 526 4.35 19.67 21.39
N TYR A 527 4.86 20.49 22.30
CA TYR A 527 4.79 20.32 23.75
C TYR A 527 4.21 21.59 24.40
N PHE A 528 3.67 21.47 25.61
CA PHE A 528 2.99 22.58 26.30
C PHE A 528 2.89 22.35 27.81
N ALA A 529 2.61 23.43 28.55
CA ALA A 529 2.22 23.41 29.95
C ALA A 529 0.87 24.12 30.13
N LEU A 530 -0.09 23.44 30.76
CA LEU A 530 -1.38 24.01 31.15
C LEU A 530 -1.41 24.20 32.67
N GLN A 531 -1.74 25.40 33.12
CA GLN A 531 -2.11 25.65 34.51
C GLN A 531 -3.63 25.55 34.64
N LEU A 532 -4.07 24.57 35.42
CA LEU A 532 -5.47 24.28 35.70
C LEU A 532 -5.87 24.86 37.07
N PRO A 533 -7.17 24.86 37.42
CA PRO A 533 -7.62 25.28 38.74
C PRO A 533 -6.97 24.53 39.90
N LYS A 534 -7.02 25.16 41.08
CA LYS A 534 -6.68 24.51 42.36
C LYS A 534 -5.27 23.90 42.39
N GLY A 535 -4.29 24.58 41.78
CA GLY A 535 -2.88 24.15 41.81
C GLY A 535 -2.58 22.90 40.97
N TRP A 536 -3.48 22.51 40.06
CA TRP A 536 -3.23 21.43 39.11
C TRP A 536 -2.50 21.92 37.85
N TRP A 537 -1.61 21.08 37.33
CA TRP A 537 -0.87 21.35 36.10
C TRP A 537 -0.91 20.14 35.17
N VAL A 538 -0.90 20.38 33.86
CA VAL A 538 -0.67 19.34 32.85
C VAL A 538 0.56 19.69 32.03
N PHE A 539 1.54 18.79 31.99
CA PHE A 539 2.71 18.89 31.12
C PHE A 539 2.60 17.88 29.98
N GLY A 540 2.40 18.38 28.76
CA GLY A 540 2.41 17.59 27.53
C GLY A 540 3.82 17.54 26.95
N LEU A 541 4.42 16.35 26.92
CA LEU A 541 5.81 16.14 26.50
C LEU A 541 5.90 15.51 25.10
N ASP A 542 6.81 16.00 24.28
CA ASP A 542 7.10 15.44 22.95
C ASP A 542 8.37 14.59 23.00
N GLN A 543 8.19 13.26 22.93
CA GLN A 543 9.27 12.27 23.08
C GLN A 543 10.00 11.92 21.77
N ALA A 544 9.47 12.35 20.61
CA ALA A 544 9.96 11.94 19.30
C ALA A 544 10.19 10.41 19.15
N LEU A 545 11.01 10.01 18.18
CA LEU A 545 11.36 8.59 17.94
C LEU A 545 12.44 8.03 18.89
N HIS A 546 12.95 8.83 19.82
CA HIS A 546 13.97 8.39 20.80
C HIS A 546 13.41 8.22 22.22
N CYS A 547 12.09 8.28 22.36
CA CYS A 547 11.37 7.98 23.60
C CYS A 547 11.80 8.87 24.80
N ASP A 548 12.27 10.09 24.55
CA ASP A 548 12.71 11.04 25.59
C ASP A 548 12.56 12.49 25.14
N ILE A 549 12.59 13.43 26.11
CA ILE A 549 12.54 14.86 25.81
C ILE A 549 13.92 15.42 25.50
N ASP A 550 13.99 16.39 24.59
CA ASP A 550 15.22 17.11 24.29
C ASP A 550 15.61 18.10 25.40
N VAL A 551 16.83 18.66 25.29
CA VAL A 551 17.38 19.59 26.28
C VAL A 551 16.61 20.91 26.39
N PHE A 552 15.96 21.38 25.31
CA PHE A 552 15.20 22.63 25.33
C PHE A 552 13.88 22.44 26.06
N GLN A 553 13.18 21.34 25.81
CA GLN A 553 11.99 20.92 26.56
C GLN A 553 12.35 20.74 28.04
N PHE A 554 13.41 19.99 28.34
CA PHE A 554 13.86 19.77 29.70
C PHE A 554 14.11 21.08 30.44
N LYS A 555 14.88 22.00 29.82
CA LYS A 555 15.17 23.32 30.38
C LYS A 555 13.89 24.13 30.64
N PHE A 556 12.96 24.16 29.69
CA PHE A 556 11.68 24.85 29.83
C PHE A 556 10.88 24.34 31.05
N PHE A 557 10.65 23.03 31.14
CA PHE A 557 9.88 22.48 32.26
C PHE A 557 10.62 22.61 33.58
N ALA A 558 11.94 22.39 33.62
CA ALA A 558 12.75 22.56 34.82
C ALA A 558 12.68 24.00 35.38
N GLU A 559 12.78 25.01 34.51
CA GLU A 559 12.61 26.41 34.90
C GLU A 559 11.17 26.72 35.32
N LEU A 560 10.16 26.24 34.59
CA LEU A 560 8.75 26.42 34.95
C LEU A 560 8.43 25.84 36.34
N ILE A 561 8.93 24.64 36.62
CA ILE A 561 8.76 23.95 37.90
C ILE A 561 9.40 24.75 39.06
N LYS A 562 10.53 25.41 38.80
CA LYS A 562 11.24 26.21 39.81
C LYS A 562 10.59 27.58 40.02
N ASP A 563 10.15 28.21 38.94
CA ASP A 563 9.72 29.61 38.93
C ASP A 563 8.22 29.78 39.24
N LYS A 564 7.37 28.81 38.84
CA LYS A 564 5.89 28.96 38.90
C LYS A 564 5.12 27.83 39.60
N VAL A 565 5.60 26.59 39.56
CA VAL A 565 4.88 25.46 40.18
C VAL A 565 5.15 25.46 41.68
N GLY A 566 4.10 25.67 42.48
CA GLY A 566 4.19 25.69 43.94
C GLY A 566 4.62 24.36 44.56
N GLU A 567 5.01 24.39 45.84
CA GLU A 567 5.41 23.17 46.57
C GLU A 567 4.24 22.20 46.79
N ASN A 568 3.02 22.74 46.91
CA ASN A 568 1.79 21.97 47.12
C ASN A 568 1.02 21.69 45.81
N ASP A 569 1.48 22.25 44.69
CA ASP A 569 0.85 22.05 43.39
C ASP A 569 1.01 20.59 42.92
N SER A 570 0.03 20.11 42.19
CA SER A 570 -0.02 18.75 41.67
C SER A 570 0.12 18.74 40.15
N VAL A 571 0.97 17.84 39.63
CA VAL A 571 1.30 17.77 38.21
C VAL A 571 0.82 16.46 37.60
N ILE A 572 0.17 16.57 36.45
CA ILE A 572 -0.16 15.49 35.54
C ILE A 572 0.83 15.52 34.38
N ILE A 573 1.52 14.40 34.14
CA ILE A 573 2.42 14.28 32.98
C ILE A 573 1.72 13.48 31.89
N MET A 574 1.68 14.04 30.70
CA MET A 574 1.21 13.40 29.49
C MET A 574 2.40 13.09 28.59
N THR A 575 2.64 11.80 28.36
CA THR A 575 3.64 11.27 27.41
C THR A 575 2.91 10.40 26.38
N HIS A 576 3.45 10.24 25.17
CA HIS A 576 2.82 9.34 24.21
C HIS A 576 3.05 7.89 24.62
N GLU A 577 4.31 7.49 24.82
CA GLU A 577 4.64 6.11 25.14
C GLU A 577 4.62 5.84 26.66
N PRO A 578 4.01 4.72 27.11
CA PRO A 578 4.01 4.30 28.50
C PRO A 578 5.34 3.61 28.83
N THR A 579 6.43 4.39 28.83
CA THR A 579 7.80 3.84 28.96
C THR A 579 7.98 2.95 30.18
N TRP A 580 7.23 3.16 31.27
CA TRP A 580 7.28 2.28 32.44
C TRP A 580 6.82 0.84 32.16
N LEU A 581 5.84 0.62 31.28
CA LEU A 581 5.41 -0.71 30.86
C LEU A 581 6.30 -1.28 29.76
N LEU A 582 6.66 -0.46 28.77
CA LEU A 582 7.48 -0.88 27.64
C LEU A 582 8.90 -1.24 28.09
N ASP A 583 9.54 -0.40 28.90
CA ASP A 583 10.87 -0.65 29.48
C ASP A 583 10.85 -1.93 30.32
N TRP A 584 9.81 -2.12 31.15
CA TRP A 584 9.65 -3.35 31.92
C TRP A 584 9.50 -4.58 31.02
N TYR A 585 8.70 -4.47 29.95
CA TYR A 585 8.45 -5.56 29.03
C TYR A 585 9.70 -5.93 28.24
N TRP A 586 10.44 -4.94 27.74
CA TRP A 586 11.65 -5.10 26.92
C TRP A 586 12.92 -5.29 27.73
N ASN A 587 12.86 -5.07 29.05
CA ASN A 587 14.00 -5.03 29.96
C ASN A 587 15.04 -3.98 29.52
N ASP A 588 14.55 -2.79 29.19
CA ASP A 588 15.31 -1.63 28.73
C ASP A 588 15.13 -0.44 29.69
N VAL A 589 15.81 0.69 29.44
CA VAL A 589 15.66 1.94 30.18
C VAL A 589 15.66 3.13 29.21
N SER A 590 14.49 3.71 28.98
CA SER A 590 14.27 4.90 28.15
C SER A 590 13.85 6.12 29.00
N GLY A 591 13.62 7.27 28.36
CA GLY A 591 13.07 8.45 29.05
C GLY A 591 13.90 8.96 30.22
N LYS A 592 15.23 9.06 30.08
CA LYS A 592 16.15 9.47 31.16
C LYS A 592 15.89 10.92 31.58
N ASN A 593 15.68 11.82 30.63
CA ASN A 593 15.41 13.23 30.93
C ASN A 593 14.02 13.39 31.55
N VAL A 594 13.00 12.68 31.05
CA VAL A 594 11.67 12.64 31.70
C VAL A 594 11.77 12.11 33.13
N SER A 595 12.52 11.03 33.35
CA SER A 595 12.74 10.46 34.68
C SER A 595 13.45 11.43 35.62
N HIS A 596 14.45 12.16 35.12
CA HIS A 596 15.19 13.19 35.86
C HIS A 596 14.26 14.37 36.24
N LEU A 597 13.43 14.84 35.31
CA LEU A 597 12.44 15.90 35.55
C LEU A 597 11.46 15.50 36.67
N ILE A 598 10.96 14.26 36.63
CA ILE A 598 10.01 13.74 37.63
C ILE A 598 10.67 13.62 39.01
N ARG A 599 11.84 13.00 39.07
CA ARG A 599 12.46 12.64 40.34
C ARG A 599 13.10 13.83 41.05
N ASP A 600 13.84 14.64 40.30
CA ASP A 600 14.75 15.62 40.88
C ASP A 600 14.15 17.04 40.88
N TYR A 601 13.21 17.34 39.98
CA TYR A 601 12.54 18.64 39.91
C TYR A 601 11.12 18.61 40.49
N LEU A 602 10.28 17.65 40.09
CA LEU A 602 8.92 17.55 40.64
C LEU A 602 8.89 17.00 42.07
N LYS A 603 9.84 16.14 42.45
CA LYS A 603 10.04 15.66 43.83
C LYS A 603 8.74 15.17 44.51
N GLY A 604 7.95 14.35 43.82
CA GLY A 604 6.70 13.78 44.34
C GLY A 604 5.43 14.59 44.04
N ARG A 605 5.54 15.75 43.38
CA ARG A 605 4.39 16.52 42.89
C ARG A 605 3.69 15.90 41.67
N CYS A 606 4.30 14.92 41.00
CA CYS A 606 3.65 14.20 39.91
C CYS A 606 2.62 13.21 40.49
N LYS A 607 1.33 13.53 40.40
CA LYS A 607 0.26 12.67 40.94
C LYS A 607 -0.22 11.64 39.93
N LEU A 608 -0.22 12.00 38.65
CA LEU A 608 -0.67 11.14 37.56
C LEU A 608 0.30 11.25 36.38
N ARG A 609 0.72 10.10 35.85
CA ARG A 609 1.36 10.02 34.52
C ARG A 609 0.46 9.22 33.60
N MET A 610 0.08 9.82 32.47
CA MET A 610 -0.82 9.24 31.48
C MET A 610 -0.15 9.08 30.12
N ALA A 611 -0.50 8.02 29.40
CA ALA A 611 0.05 7.70 28.09
C ALA A 611 -0.91 6.92 27.17
N GLY A 612 -0.56 6.89 25.88
CA GLY A 612 -1.18 6.10 24.81
C GLY A 612 -0.28 4.94 24.38
N ASP A 613 -0.02 4.81 23.07
CA ASP A 613 0.78 3.82 22.32
C ASP A 613 0.31 2.36 22.48
N LEU A 614 0.05 1.94 23.71
CA LEU A 614 -0.64 0.70 24.00
C LEU A 614 -2.15 0.89 23.90
N HIS A 615 -2.75 0.25 22.91
CA HIS A 615 -4.16 0.42 22.53
C HIS A 615 -5.16 -0.31 23.44
N HIS A 616 -4.96 -0.19 24.75
CA HIS A 616 -5.84 -0.69 25.79
C HIS A 616 -5.92 0.34 26.92
N TYR A 617 -6.78 0.08 27.90
CA TYR A 617 -6.79 0.83 29.14
C TYR A 617 -6.15 0.02 30.27
N MET A 618 -5.28 0.64 31.04
CA MET A 618 -4.65 0.02 32.20
C MET A 618 -4.26 1.05 33.25
N ARG A 619 -4.65 0.82 34.51
CA ARG A 619 -4.26 1.66 35.65
C ARG A 619 -3.44 0.89 36.66
N HIS A 620 -2.35 1.53 37.09
CA HIS A 620 -1.58 1.13 38.25
C HIS A 620 -1.57 2.25 39.29
N SER A 621 -1.61 1.86 40.56
CA SER A 621 -1.50 2.78 41.70
C SER A 621 -0.37 2.35 42.60
N SER A 622 0.39 3.32 43.12
CA SER A 622 1.47 3.07 44.05
C SER A 622 0.93 2.44 45.34
N THR A 623 1.60 1.41 45.85
CA THR A 623 1.31 0.83 47.17
C THR A 623 2.13 1.53 48.25
N GLN A 624 1.66 1.52 49.50
CA GLN A 624 2.43 2.06 50.64
C GLN A 624 3.83 1.44 50.70
N SER A 625 4.85 2.28 50.78
CA SER A 625 6.26 1.90 50.79
C SER A 625 7.06 2.92 51.61
N ASP A 626 8.11 2.48 52.27
CA ASP A 626 9.06 3.36 52.99
C ASP A 626 9.85 4.30 52.05
N LYS A 627 9.77 4.07 50.73
CA LYS A 627 10.48 4.85 49.71
C LYS A 627 9.63 6.02 49.18
N PRO A 628 10.26 7.13 48.76
CA PRO A 628 9.52 8.25 48.19
C PRO A 628 8.76 7.83 46.94
N VAL A 629 7.47 8.15 46.91
CA VAL A 629 6.58 7.92 45.75
C VAL A 629 6.73 9.10 44.80
N TYR A 630 7.40 8.88 43.67
CA TYR A 630 7.60 9.93 42.66
C TYR A 630 6.38 10.14 41.76
N VAL A 631 5.59 9.08 41.54
CA VAL A 631 4.35 9.10 40.76
C VAL A 631 3.32 8.24 41.49
N GLN A 632 2.12 8.78 41.76
CA GLN A 632 1.11 8.04 42.52
C GLN A 632 0.26 7.12 41.64
N HIS A 633 -0.13 7.60 40.45
CA HIS A 633 -0.94 6.85 39.49
C HIS A 633 -0.28 6.80 38.10
N LEU A 634 -0.27 5.61 37.49
CA LEU A 634 0.15 5.38 36.11
C LEU A 634 -1.06 4.92 35.31
N LEU A 635 -1.38 5.62 34.23
CA LEU A 635 -2.57 5.36 33.42
C LEU A 635 -2.20 5.24 31.94
N VAL A 636 -2.61 4.15 31.32
CA VAL A 636 -2.52 3.95 29.87
C VAL A 636 -3.94 3.98 29.32
N ASN A 637 -4.17 4.77 28.27
CA ASN A 637 -5.44 4.78 27.55
C ASN A 637 -5.26 5.11 26.06
N GLY A 638 -4.76 4.12 25.30
CA GLY A 638 -4.67 4.19 23.83
C GLY A 638 -5.91 3.72 23.09
N CYS A 639 -7.09 3.84 23.69
CA CYS A 639 -8.32 3.26 23.15
C CYS A 639 -9.06 4.20 22.16
N GLY A 640 -8.38 5.20 21.59
CA GLY A 640 -8.99 6.32 20.88
C GLY A 640 -9.47 6.03 19.45
N GLY A 641 -9.00 4.96 18.83
CA GLY A 641 -9.36 4.63 17.45
C GLY A 641 -8.52 3.51 16.81
N ALA A 642 -7.34 3.23 17.37
CA ALA A 642 -6.42 2.17 16.96
C ALA A 642 -6.96 0.75 17.18
N PHE A 643 -6.41 -0.26 16.52
CA PHE A 643 -6.71 -1.66 16.81
C PHE A 643 -6.37 -2.01 18.27
N LEU A 644 -7.15 -2.85 18.93
CA LEU A 644 -6.91 -3.24 20.33
C LEU A 644 -5.53 -3.90 20.54
N HIS A 645 -4.81 -3.59 21.62
CA HIS A 645 -3.65 -4.37 22.13
C HIS A 645 -4.03 -5.30 23.29
N PRO A 646 -3.22 -6.34 23.57
CA PRO A 646 -3.47 -7.23 24.71
C PRO A 646 -3.13 -6.57 26.05
N THR A 647 -3.93 -6.87 27.08
CA THR A 647 -3.67 -6.43 28.48
C THR A 647 -2.95 -7.51 29.28
N HIS A 648 -3.25 -8.79 29.03
CA HIS A 648 -2.73 -9.93 29.81
C HIS A 648 -1.20 -10.11 29.72
N VAL A 649 -0.55 -9.58 28.69
CA VAL A 649 0.91 -9.58 28.53
C VAL A 649 1.60 -8.72 29.59
N PHE A 650 0.94 -7.65 30.05
CA PHE A 650 1.49 -6.67 30.99
C PHE A 650 1.10 -6.91 32.45
N ARG A 651 0.33 -7.97 32.74
CA ARG A 651 -0.24 -8.27 34.07
C ARG A 651 0.79 -8.37 35.22
N ASN A 652 2.06 -8.63 34.90
CA ASN A 652 3.12 -8.90 35.87
C ASN A 652 3.97 -7.66 36.20
N PHE A 653 3.66 -6.48 35.63
CA PHE A 653 4.32 -5.24 36.02
C PHE A 653 4.00 -4.90 37.48
N LYS A 654 5.03 -4.60 38.28
CA LYS A 654 4.89 -4.39 39.74
C LYS A 654 5.74 -3.27 40.33
N THR A 655 6.76 -2.77 39.64
CA THR A 655 7.72 -1.84 40.24
C THR A 655 8.24 -0.83 39.23
N GLN A 656 8.34 0.44 39.64
CA GLN A 656 8.98 1.51 38.88
C GLN A 656 9.76 2.42 39.84
N TYR A 657 11.01 2.75 39.51
CA TYR A 657 11.91 3.57 40.35
C TYR A 657 12.05 3.08 41.81
N GLY A 658 11.88 1.78 42.03
CA GLY A 658 11.91 1.17 43.36
C GLY A 658 10.62 1.33 44.18
N THR A 659 9.60 2.01 43.66
CA THR A 659 8.23 2.07 44.20
C THR A 659 7.43 0.88 43.67
N SER A 660 6.66 0.23 44.54
CA SER A 660 5.76 -0.87 44.19
C SER A 660 4.40 -0.35 43.70
N TYR A 661 3.86 -1.00 42.70
CA TYR A 661 2.59 -0.69 42.05
C TYR A 661 1.69 -1.91 41.99
N GLU A 662 0.39 -1.67 42.12
CA GLU A 662 -0.65 -2.67 41.95
C GLU A 662 -1.52 -2.29 40.74
N SER A 663 -1.80 -3.26 39.87
CA SER A 663 -2.74 -3.09 38.76
C SER A 663 -4.17 -3.06 39.32
N LYS A 664 -4.85 -1.92 39.19
CA LYS A 664 -6.19 -1.71 39.76
C LYS A 664 -7.31 -1.98 38.76
N ALA A 665 -7.07 -1.67 37.49
CA ALA A 665 -8.04 -1.89 36.42
C ALA A 665 -7.32 -2.14 35.09
N ALA A 666 -7.92 -2.99 34.24
CA ALA A 666 -7.49 -3.22 32.88
C ALA A 666 -8.73 -3.43 31.99
N TYR A 667 -8.74 -2.83 30.81
CA TYR A 667 -9.82 -2.97 29.84
C TYR A 667 -9.26 -3.19 28.42
N PRO A 668 -9.58 -4.35 27.80
CA PRO A 668 -10.35 -5.47 28.32
C PRO A 668 -9.66 -6.17 29.52
N SER A 669 -10.42 -6.95 30.28
CA SER A 669 -9.86 -7.76 31.37
C SER A 669 -8.75 -8.69 30.84
N PHE A 670 -7.83 -9.12 31.71
CA PHE A 670 -6.76 -10.03 31.30
C PHE A 670 -7.30 -11.34 30.72
N GLU A 671 -8.38 -11.87 31.30
CA GLU A 671 -9.02 -13.09 30.81
C GLU A 671 -9.66 -12.90 29.44
N ASP A 672 -10.39 -11.81 29.24
CA ASP A 672 -11.01 -11.51 27.94
C ASP A 672 -9.95 -11.26 26.88
N SER A 673 -8.89 -10.53 27.24
CA SER A 673 -7.75 -10.30 26.36
C SER A 673 -7.10 -11.61 25.89
N SER A 674 -6.89 -12.57 26.80
CA SER A 674 -6.33 -13.88 26.45
C SER A 674 -7.28 -14.69 25.54
N LYS A 675 -8.59 -14.65 25.80
CA LYS A 675 -9.61 -15.30 24.96
C LYS A 675 -9.68 -14.68 23.56
N ILE A 676 -9.57 -13.35 23.44
CA ILE A 676 -9.56 -12.63 22.17
C ILE A 676 -8.40 -13.10 21.27
N ALA A 677 -7.25 -13.43 21.87
CA ALA A 677 -6.08 -13.90 21.14
C ALA A 677 -6.32 -15.20 20.35
N LEU A 678 -7.33 -16.02 20.72
CA LEU A 678 -7.76 -17.20 19.94
C LEU A 678 -8.18 -16.84 18.51
N GLY A 679 -8.56 -15.58 18.28
CA GLY A 679 -8.78 -15.02 16.96
C GLY A 679 -7.60 -15.20 16.00
N ASN A 680 -6.36 -15.33 16.49
CA ASN A 680 -5.20 -15.58 15.64
C ASN A 680 -5.29 -16.91 14.88
N ILE A 681 -5.89 -17.95 15.46
CA ILE A 681 -6.07 -19.22 14.76
C ILE A 681 -7.22 -19.11 13.74
N LEU A 682 -8.35 -18.54 14.16
CA LEU A 682 -9.61 -18.61 13.41
C LEU A 682 -9.79 -17.49 12.37
N LYS A 683 -9.23 -16.30 12.64
CA LYS A 683 -9.51 -15.06 11.90
C LYS A 683 -8.30 -14.51 11.17
N PHE A 684 -7.07 -14.95 11.49
CA PHE A 684 -5.85 -14.43 10.84
C PHE A 684 -5.96 -14.54 9.33
N ARG A 685 -6.23 -15.74 8.78
CA ARG A 685 -6.39 -15.92 7.33
C ARG A 685 -7.48 -15.04 6.73
N LYS A 686 -8.65 -14.97 7.38
CA LYS A 686 -9.79 -14.16 6.91
C LYS A 686 -9.42 -12.68 6.82
N LYS A 687 -8.59 -12.19 7.74
CA LYS A 687 -8.13 -10.80 7.78
C LYS A 687 -6.92 -10.57 6.88
N ASN A 688 -6.04 -11.56 6.73
CA ASN A 688 -4.72 -11.39 6.15
C ASN A 688 -4.51 -12.34 4.97
N TRP A 689 -5.54 -12.58 4.16
CA TRP A 689 -5.48 -13.54 3.04
C TRP A 689 -4.35 -13.23 2.04
N GLN A 690 -3.91 -11.98 1.94
CA GLN A 690 -2.76 -11.62 1.11
C GLN A 690 -1.42 -12.16 1.63
N PHE A 691 -1.31 -12.40 2.93
CA PHE A 691 -0.16 -13.09 3.54
C PHE A 691 0.01 -14.50 2.95
N ASP A 692 -1.10 -15.17 2.64
CA ASP A 692 -1.08 -16.51 2.03
C ASP A 692 -0.35 -16.53 0.69
N PHE A 693 -0.37 -15.42 -0.07
CA PHE A 693 0.30 -15.34 -1.37
C PHE A 693 1.81 -15.57 -1.23
N ILE A 694 2.45 -14.79 -0.36
CA ILE A 694 3.89 -14.90 -0.06
C ILE A 694 4.17 -16.23 0.65
N GLY A 695 3.29 -16.63 1.57
CA GLY A 695 3.40 -17.88 2.31
C GLY A 695 3.45 -19.12 1.41
N GLY A 696 2.58 -19.19 0.40
CA GLY A 696 2.56 -20.30 -0.56
C GLY A 696 3.83 -20.37 -1.42
N ILE A 697 4.41 -19.21 -1.79
CA ILE A 697 5.70 -19.16 -2.49
C ILE A 697 6.81 -19.74 -1.60
N ILE A 698 6.83 -19.36 -0.32
CA ILE A 698 7.78 -19.89 0.65
C ILE A 698 7.62 -21.41 0.76
N TYR A 699 6.39 -21.93 0.90
CA TYR A 699 6.15 -23.39 0.96
C TYR A 699 6.62 -24.10 -0.30
N PHE A 700 6.41 -23.51 -1.48
CA PHE A 700 6.91 -24.10 -2.72
C PHE A 700 8.44 -24.17 -2.72
N ILE A 701 9.15 -23.14 -2.26
CA ILE A 701 10.62 -23.17 -2.13
C ILE A 701 11.06 -24.25 -1.12
N LEU A 702 10.36 -24.37 0.02
CA LEU A 702 10.66 -25.39 1.04
C LEU A 702 10.49 -26.82 0.54
N ALA A 703 9.58 -27.07 -0.41
CA ALA A 703 9.34 -28.39 -0.99
C ALA A 703 9.92 -28.58 -2.40
N PHE A 704 10.49 -27.52 -3.00
CA PHE A 704 10.88 -27.45 -4.42
C PHE A 704 11.71 -28.65 -4.87
N SER A 705 12.73 -29.02 -4.08
CA SER A 705 13.66 -30.09 -4.41
C SER A 705 13.07 -31.49 -4.30
N MET A 706 11.84 -31.63 -3.79
CA MET A 706 11.15 -32.92 -3.69
C MET A 706 10.23 -33.22 -4.87
N PHE A 707 9.96 -32.26 -5.77
CA PHE A 707 9.10 -32.51 -6.92
C PHE A 707 9.92 -33.03 -8.13
N PRO A 708 9.47 -34.09 -8.84
CA PRO A 708 8.37 -35.03 -8.51
C PRO A 708 8.78 -36.15 -7.54
N GLN A 709 7.78 -36.80 -6.92
CA GLN A 709 7.96 -38.03 -6.14
C GLN A 709 7.55 -39.26 -6.95
N CYS A 710 8.53 -40.04 -7.44
CA CYS A 710 8.29 -41.15 -8.37
C CYS A 710 7.99 -42.51 -7.75
N LYS A 711 8.25 -42.69 -6.45
CA LYS A 711 8.04 -43.97 -5.73
C LYS A 711 7.04 -43.76 -4.60
N LEU A 712 5.75 -43.88 -4.90
CA LEU A 712 4.66 -43.70 -3.92
C LEU A 712 3.81 -44.96 -3.74
N ASP A 713 4.09 -46.03 -4.48
CA ASP A 713 3.31 -47.27 -4.47
C ASP A 713 3.27 -47.96 -3.12
N HIS A 714 4.35 -47.88 -2.34
CA HIS A 714 4.41 -48.46 -1.01
C HIS A 714 3.46 -47.79 -0.01
N ILE A 715 2.97 -46.58 -0.28
CA ILE A 715 2.00 -45.90 0.60
C ILE A 715 0.60 -46.50 0.47
N LEU A 716 0.26 -47.05 -0.70
CA LEU A 716 -1.09 -47.54 -1.02
C LEU A 716 -1.20 -49.08 -1.04
N LYS A 717 -0.20 -49.79 -0.51
CA LYS A 717 -0.11 -51.27 -0.57
C LYS A 717 -0.63 -51.98 0.67
N ASP A 718 -0.87 -51.29 1.78
CA ASP A 718 -1.24 -51.90 3.06
C ASP A 718 -2.75 -51.88 3.23
N ASP A 719 -3.39 -53.00 3.59
CA ASP A 719 -4.85 -53.03 3.71
C ASP A 719 -5.37 -52.28 4.95
N SER A 720 -4.48 -51.84 5.85
CA SER A 720 -4.83 -51.16 7.09
C SER A 720 -4.62 -49.64 7.04
N ILE A 721 -5.55 -48.88 7.63
CA ILE A 721 -5.44 -47.41 7.78
C ILE A 721 -4.17 -47.03 8.56
N SER A 722 -3.82 -47.79 9.60
CA SER A 722 -2.59 -47.56 10.38
C SER A 722 -1.33 -47.78 9.56
N GLY A 723 -1.31 -48.79 8.68
CA GLY A 723 -0.20 -49.06 7.78
C GLY A 723 -0.01 -47.96 6.74
N HIS A 724 -1.10 -47.49 6.13
CA HIS A 724 -1.10 -46.33 5.25
C HIS A 724 -0.54 -45.07 5.91
N LEU A 725 -1.00 -44.74 7.12
CA LEU A 725 -0.51 -43.58 7.87
C LEU A 725 0.98 -43.72 8.22
N ASN A 726 1.41 -44.89 8.68
CA ASN A 726 2.82 -45.13 9.01
C ASN A 726 3.71 -44.97 7.76
N SER A 727 3.33 -45.59 6.64
CA SER A 727 4.05 -45.49 5.36
C SER A 727 4.12 -44.05 4.85
N PHE A 728 3.03 -43.30 4.99
CA PHE A 728 2.98 -41.87 4.67
C PHE A 728 3.97 -41.05 5.50
N PHE A 729 3.93 -41.14 6.83
CA PHE A 729 4.81 -40.37 7.70
C PHE A 729 6.29 -40.78 7.57
N LEU A 730 6.58 -42.06 7.35
CA LEU A 730 7.93 -42.52 7.03
C LEU A 730 8.44 -41.89 5.72
N THR A 731 7.57 -41.77 4.71
CA THR A 731 7.94 -41.13 3.44
C THR A 731 8.21 -39.63 3.63
N VAL A 732 7.40 -38.93 4.43
CA VAL A 732 7.66 -37.52 4.81
C VAL A 732 9.00 -37.38 5.53
N TRP A 733 9.32 -38.31 6.44
CA TRP A 733 10.59 -38.32 7.17
C TRP A 733 11.79 -38.54 6.23
N HIS A 734 11.69 -39.48 5.29
CA HIS A 734 12.72 -39.67 4.27
C HIS A 734 12.89 -38.45 3.37
N ALA A 735 11.80 -37.78 2.99
CA ALA A 735 11.87 -36.52 2.24
C ALA A 735 12.58 -35.42 3.03
N PHE A 736 12.32 -35.33 4.34
CA PHE A 736 13.02 -34.40 5.23
C PHE A 736 14.54 -34.66 5.28
N LEU A 737 14.95 -35.92 5.48
CA LEU A 737 16.37 -36.29 5.48
C LEU A 737 17.03 -35.98 4.13
N TYR A 738 16.34 -36.29 3.03
CA TYR A 738 16.83 -35.98 1.69
C TYR A 738 17.07 -34.48 1.47
N ILE A 739 16.17 -33.63 2.00
CA ILE A 739 16.38 -32.18 1.93
C ILE A 739 17.69 -31.81 2.63
N LEU A 740 17.89 -32.27 3.87
CA LEU A 740 19.08 -31.93 4.64
C LEU A 740 20.38 -32.43 4.00
N GLU A 741 20.38 -33.62 3.40
CA GLU A 741 21.59 -34.26 2.89
C GLU A 741 21.95 -33.85 1.46
N TYR A 742 20.97 -33.67 0.58
CA TYR A 742 21.21 -33.60 -0.87
C TYR A 742 20.67 -32.34 -1.55
N SER A 743 19.66 -31.68 -0.98
CA SER A 743 19.01 -30.54 -1.64
C SER A 743 19.77 -29.23 -1.39
N SER A 744 20.01 -28.45 -2.45
CA SER A 744 20.56 -27.08 -2.32
C SER A 744 19.49 -26.01 -2.17
N VAL A 745 18.39 -26.07 -2.95
CA VAL A 745 17.38 -25.00 -3.00
C VAL A 745 16.50 -25.00 -1.75
N SER A 746 15.87 -26.13 -1.44
CA SER A 746 14.97 -26.23 -0.28
C SER A 746 15.71 -26.08 1.05
N SER A 747 16.99 -26.45 1.10
CA SER A 747 17.84 -26.30 2.29
C SER A 747 18.26 -24.84 2.50
N ALA A 748 18.64 -24.14 1.42
CA ALA A 748 18.88 -22.69 1.48
C ALA A 748 17.61 -21.94 1.90
N GLY A 749 16.45 -22.31 1.34
CA GLY A 749 15.15 -21.74 1.72
C GLY A 749 14.83 -21.96 3.21
N THR A 750 15.04 -23.18 3.71
CA THR A 750 14.84 -23.52 5.13
C THR A 750 15.79 -22.72 6.03
N PHE A 751 17.05 -22.59 5.65
CA PHE A 751 18.05 -21.83 6.41
C PHE A 751 17.72 -20.33 6.46
N LEU A 752 17.32 -19.74 5.33
CA LEU A 752 16.88 -18.34 5.27
C LEU A 752 15.63 -18.11 6.12
N LEU A 753 14.66 -19.02 6.07
CA LEU A 753 13.47 -18.96 6.91
C LEU A 753 13.82 -19.09 8.40
N LEU A 754 14.82 -19.90 8.76
CA LEU A 754 15.31 -20.04 10.13
C LEU A 754 15.97 -18.75 10.63
N ILE A 755 16.79 -18.10 9.79
CA ILE A 755 17.35 -16.78 10.11
C ILE A 755 16.21 -15.78 10.32
N ALA A 756 15.26 -15.72 9.41
CA ALA A 756 14.11 -14.82 9.51
C ALA A 756 13.29 -15.08 10.79
N ALA A 757 13.00 -16.34 11.10
CA ALA A 757 12.28 -16.72 12.31
C ALA A 757 13.06 -16.37 13.59
N TYR A 758 14.38 -16.59 13.62
CA TYR A 758 15.23 -16.20 14.74
C TYR A 758 15.23 -14.67 14.99
N LEU A 759 15.32 -13.90 13.90
CA LEU A 759 15.28 -12.43 13.95
C LEU A 759 13.90 -11.91 14.34
N PHE A 760 12.84 -12.60 13.90
CA PHE A 760 11.46 -12.26 14.24
C PHE A 760 11.15 -12.50 15.71
N VAL A 761 11.71 -13.54 16.35
CA VAL A 761 11.53 -13.73 17.79
C VAL A 761 12.20 -12.58 18.57
N PRO A 762 11.46 -11.85 19.42
CA PRO A 762 11.97 -10.63 20.02
C PRO A 762 13.19 -10.85 20.94
N ASN A 763 14.04 -9.82 21.03
CA ASN A 763 15.31 -9.86 21.78
C ASN A 763 15.14 -10.00 23.31
N LYS A 764 13.91 -9.87 23.83
CA LYS A 764 13.53 -10.10 25.24
C LYS A 764 13.95 -11.47 25.77
N LEU A 765 13.93 -12.50 24.93
CA LEU A 765 14.30 -13.86 25.32
C LEU A 765 15.80 -14.14 25.13
N SER A 766 16.34 -15.05 25.93
CA SER A 766 17.72 -15.51 25.76
C SER A 766 17.95 -16.11 24.37
N ARG A 767 19.17 -15.97 23.84
CA ARG A 767 19.56 -16.47 22.50
C ARG A 767 19.17 -17.95 22.29
N LYS A 768 19.28 -18.77 23.33
CA LYS A 768 18.89 -20.20 23.31
C LYS A 768 17.38 -20.39 23.13
N LYS A 769 16.56 -19.65 23.87
CA LYS A 769 15.08 -19.72 23.75
C LYS A 769 14.62 -19.21 22.39
N ARG A 770 15.21 -18.14 21.88
CA ARG A 770 14.93 -17.61 20.54
C ARG A 770 15.22 -18.63 19.46
N ALA A 771 16.38 -19.27 19.51
CA ALA A 771 16.73 -20.36 18.60
C ALA A 771 15.73 -21.52 18.70
N ALA A 772 15.38 -21.96 19.92
CA ALA A 772 14.43 -23.06 20.11
C ALA A 772 13.04 -22.75 19.51
N ILE A 773 12.52 -21.54 19.74
CA ILE A 773 11.21 -21.11 19.22
C ILE A 773 11.26 -20.98 17.69
N GLY A 774 12.32 -20.37 17.15
CA GLY A 774 12.53 -20.25 15.71
C GLY A 774 12.63 -21.62 15.03
N ILE A 775 13.40 -22.55 15.59
CA ILE A 775 13.51 -23.93 15.09
C ILE A 775 12.15 -24.61 15.11
N LEU A 776 11.41 -24.55 16.22
CA LEU A 776 10.08 -25.17 16.32
C LEU A 776 9.10 -24.60 15.28
N HIS A 777 9.12 -23.28 15.09
CA HIS A 777 8.27 -22.61 14.12
C HIS A 777 8.60 -22.99 12.67
N VAL A 778 9.88 -22.99 12.30
CA VAL A 778 10.32 -23.41 10.97
C VAL A 778 10.07 -24.89 10.73
N SER A 779 10.29 -25.76 11.73
CA SER A 779 9.96 -27.18 11.64
C SER A 779 8.47 -27.40 11.37
N ALA A 780 7.58 -26.62 11.99
CA ALA A 780 6.15 -26.69 11.71
C ALA A 780 5.81 -26.29 10.27
N HIS A 781 6.44 -25.23 9.74
CA HIS A 781 6.26 -24.82 8.35
C HIS A 781 6.82 -25.85 7.36
N LEU A 782 8.03 -26.38 7.62
CA LEU A 782 8.67 -27.39 6.77
C LEU A 782 7.86 -28.70 6.76
N ALA A 783 7.47 -29.21 7.93
CA ALA A 783 6.64 -30.41 8.01
C ALA A 783 5.32 -30.24 7.25
N SER A 784 4.67 -29.08 7.39
CA SER A 784 3.43 -28.77 6.66
C SER A 784 3.65 -28.74 5.15
N ALA A 785 4.73 -28.12 4.68
CA ALA A 785 5.07 -28.06 3.25
C ALA A 785 5.32 -29.47 2.68
N LEU A 786 6.03 -30.34 3.40
CA LEU A 786 6.32 -31.72 2.97
C LEU A 786 5.07 -32.60 2.96
N ILE A 787 4.21 -32.48 3.99
CA ILE A 787 2.94 -33.19 4.04
C ILE A 787 2.07 -32.80 2.85
N LEU A 788 1.93 -31.49 2.59
CA LEU A 788 1.14 -31.00 1.46
C LEU A 788 1.72 -31.42 0.11
N MET A 789 3.05 -31.43 -0.01
CA MET A 789 3.73 -31.87 -1.23
C MET A 789 3.41 -33.34 -1.51
N LEU A 790 3.53 -34.18 -0.48
CA LEU A 790 3.25 -35.60 -0.60
C LEU A 790 1.78 -35.87 -0.90
N LEU A 791 0.86 -35.10 -0.31
CA LEU A 791 -0.58 -35.21 -0.61
C LEU A 791 -0.90 -34.83 -2.07
N LEU A 792 -0.27 -33.77 -2.60
CA LEU A 792 -0.44 -33.38 -4.00
C LEU A 792 0.08 -34.48 -4.92
N GLU A 793 1.30 -34.95 -4.69
CA GLU A 793 1.94 -36.02 -5.48
C GLU A 793 1.15 -37.33 -5.42
N LEU A 794 0.63 -37.71 -4.24
CA LEU A 794 -0.23 -38.88 -4.08
C LEU A 794 -1.57 -38.72 -4.81
N GLY A 795 -2.14 -37.52 -4.81
CA GLY A 795 -3.34 -37.20 -5.59
C GLY A 795 -3.12 -37.37 -7.09
N VAL A 796 -2.00 -36.85 -7.62
CA VAL A 796 -1.62 -37.00 -9.03
C VAL A 796 -1.38 -38.47 -9.36
N GLU A 797 -0.64 -39.20 -8.53
CA GLU A 797 -0.40 -40.64 -8.68
C GLU A 797 -1.71 -41.45 -8.72
N THR A 798 -2.64 -41.13 -7.83
CA THR A 798 -3.96 -41.79 -7.79
C THR A 798 -4.75 -41.54 -9.08
N CYS A 799 -4.75 -40.31 -9.59
CA CYS A 799 -5.39 -39.98 -10.87
C CYS A 799 -4.76 -40.73 -12.05
N ILE A 800 -3.43 -40.86 -12.08
CA ILE A 800 -2.72 -41.62 -13.12
C ILE A 800 -3.10 -43.10 -13.05
N ARG A 801 -3.13 -43.71 -11.87
CA ARG A 801 -3.49 -45.12 -11.71
C ARG A 801 -4.91 -45.44 -12.13
N HIS A 802 -5.86 -44.56 -11.82
CA HIS A 802 -7.25 -44.70 -12.23
C HIS A 802 -7.52 -44.24 -13.67
N GLN A 803 -6.47 -43.99 -14.47
CA GLN A 803 -6.57 -43.57 -15.88
C GLN A 803 -7.38 -42.28 -16.07
N LEU A 804 -7.33 -41.37 -15.08
CA LEU A 804 -7.96 -40.05 -15.14
C LEU A 804 -7.04 -38.99 -15.75
N LEU A 805 -5.71 -39.15 -15.57
CA LEU A 805 -4.68 -38.26 -16.12
C LEU A 805 -3.56 -39.09 -16.78
N ALA A 806 -2.81 -38.45 -17.68
CA ALA A 806 -1.67 -39.04 -18.40
C ALA A 806 -2.01 -40.26 -19.28
N THR A 807 -3.17 -40.22 -19.96
CA THR A 807 -3.66 -41.36 -20.78
C THR A 807 -3.26 -41.29 -22.25
N SER A 808 -3.27 -40.09 -22.85
CA SER A 808 -3.06 -39.87 -24.29
C SER A 808 -1.98 -38.83 -24.63
N GLY A 809 -1.29 -38.28 -23.62
CA GLY A 809 -0.20 -37.31 -23.77
C GLY A 809 -0.64 -35.86 -23.54
N TYR A 810 0.15 -34.88 -23.99
CA TYR A 810 -0.05 -33.45 -23.63
C TYR A 810 -1.31 -32.77 -24.19
N HIS A 811 -2.16 -33.48 -24.94
CA HIS A 811 -3.21 -32.89 -25.77
C HIS A 811 -4.57 -33.57 -25.62
N THR A 812 -4.83 -34.22 -24.49
CA THR A 812 -6.10 -34.92 -24.22
C THR A 812 -7.32 -34.00 -24.34
N LEU A 813 -7.24 -32.77 -23.82
CA LEU A 813 -8.28 -31.76 -23.98
C LEU A 813 -8.54 -31.39 -25.44
N TYR A 814 -7.49 -31.34 -26.27
CA TYR A 814 -7.62 -31.06 -27.70
C TYR A 814 -8.26 -32.25 -28.45
N GLU A 815 -7.90 -33.48 -28.09
CA GLU A 815 -8.53 -34.69 -28.66
C GLU A 815 -10.01 -34.77 -28.30
N TRP A 816 -10.36 -34.48 -27.04
CA TRP A 816 -11.75 -34.36 -26.61
C TRP A 816 -12.48 -33.25 -27.36
N TYR A 817 -11.89 -32.05 -27.46
CA TYR A 817 -12.46 -30.95 -28.23
C TYR A 817 -12.72 -31.35 -29.68
N ARG A 818 -11.76 -31.97 -30.36
CA ARG A 818 -11.91 -32.42 -31.75
C ARG A 818 -13.04 -33.44 -31.90
N LYS A 819 -13.17 -34.36 -30.95
CA LYS A 819 -14.26 -35.33 -30.93
C LYS A 819 -15.62 -34.63 -30.79
N VAL A 820 -15.78 -33.78 -29.77
CA VAL A 820 -17.04 -33.05 -29.51
C VAL A 820 -17.36 -32.05 -30.63
N GLU A 821 -16.36 -31.34 -31.15
CA GLU A 821 -16.50 -30.42 -32.28
C GLU A 821 -16.99 -31.16 -33.53
N SER A 822 -16.49 -32.38 -33.78
CA SER A 822 -16.94 -33.20 -34.91
C SER A 822 -18.35 -33.75 -34.74
N GLU A 823 -18.77 -34.04 -33.50
CA GLU A 823 -20.10 -34.59 -33.18
C GLU A 823 -21.19 -33.50 -33.12
N GLN A 824 -20.89 -32.33 -32.56
CA GLN A 824 -21.85 -31.26 -32.31
C GLN A 824 -21.89 -30.20 -33.42
N PHE A 825 -20.77 -30.01 -34.14
CA PHE A 825 -20.64 -29.00 -35.19
C PHE A 825 -20.01 -29.63 -36.45
N PRO A 826 -20.77 -30.42 -37.24
CA PRO A 826 -20.27 -30.94 -38.51
C PRO A 826 -19.92 -29.79 -39.47
N ASP A 827 -18.88 -29.97 -40.28
CA ASP A 827 -18.40 -28.97 -41.26
C ASP A 827 -18.76 -29.40 -42.70
N PRO A 828 -20.04 -29.26 -43.12
CA PRO A 828 -20.51 -29.75 -44.41
C PRO A 828 -19.90 -28.99 -45.60
N THR A 829 -19.30 -27.82 -45.36
CA THR A 829 -18.67 -27.00 -46.42
C THR A 829 -17.15 -27.19 -46.48
N GLY A 830 -16.55 -27.98 -45.59
CA GLY A 830 -15.09 -28.16 -45.51
C GLY A 830 -14.35 -26.85 -45.22
N LEU A 831 -14.99 -25.90 -44.54
CA LEU A 831 -14.41 -24.61 -44.20
C LEU A 831 -13.18 -24.76 -43.29
N ARG A 832 -13.20 -25.70 -42.35
CA ARG A 832 -12.08 -25.96 -41.42
C ARG A 832 -10.88 -26.54 -42.13
N ALA A 833 -11.09 -27.52 -43.02
CA ALA A 833 -10.02 -28.08 -43.84
C ALA A 833 -9.40 -27.00 -44.74
N ARG A 834 -10.20 -26.07 -45.26
CA ARG A 834 -9.72 -24.92 -46.02
C ARG A 834 -8.94 -23.93 -45.16
N ILE A 835 -9.39 -23.61 -43.95
CA ILE A 835 -8.66 -22.74 -43.01
C ILE A 835 -7.34 -23.39 -42.59
N GLU A 836 -7.34 -24.70 -42.30
CA GLU A 836 -6.12 -25.45 -42.00
C GLU A 836 -5.13 -25.40 -43.17
N GLN A 837 -5.61 -25.59 -44.41
CA GLN A 837 -4.78 -25.48 -45.60
C GLN A 837 -4.28 -24.04 -45.84
N TRP A 838 -5.13 -23.03 -45.68
CA TRP A 838 -4.79 -21.60 -45.82
C TRP A 838 -3.78 -21.13 -44.76
N THR A 839 -3.81 -21.75 -43.58
CA THR A 839 -2.89 -21.46 -42.47
C THR A 839 -1.71 -22.41 -42.40
N LEU A 840 -1.53 -23.31 -43.39
CA LEU A 840 -0.48 -24.34 -43.41
C LEU A 840 -0.43 -25.18 -42.12
N GLY A 841 -1.59 -25.48 -41.52
CA GLY A 841 -1.70 -26.22 -40.26
C GLY A 841 -1.50 -25.38 -38.99
N LEU A 842 -1.26 -24.07 -39.10
CA LEU A 842 -1.05 -23.21 -37.94
C LEU A 842 -2.32 -23.05 -37.11
N TYR A 843 -3.49 -22.96 -37.73
CA TYR A 843 -4.78 -22.85 -37.03
C TYR A 843 -5.02 -24.00 -36.01
N PRO A 844 -5.02 -25.28 -36.41
CA PRO A 844 -5.20 -26.38 -35.46
C PRO A 844 -4.02 -26.52 -34.50
N ALA A 845 -2.79 -26.20 -34.92
CA ALA A 845 -1.62 -26.22 -34.04
C ALA A 845 -1.75 -25.19 -32.90
N CYS A 846 -2.16 -23.95 -33.21
CA CYS A 846 -2.38 -22.90 -32.22
C CYS A 846 -3.44 -23.30 -31.19
N ILE A 847 -4.57 -23.85 -31.64
CA ILE A 847 -5.63 -24.34 -30.73
C ILE A 847 -5.10 -25.49 -29.86
N LYS A 848 -4.40 -26.45 -30.46
CA LYS A 848 -3.82 -27.60 -29.76
C LYS A 848 -2.84 -27.19 -28.66
N TYR A 849 -1.94 -26.24 -28.93
CA TYR A 849 -0.99 -25.73 -27.94
C TYR A 849 -1.66 -24.84 -26.90
N LEU A 850 -2.61 -23.99 -27.30
CA LEU A 850 -3.37 -23.16 -26.38
C LEU A 850 -4.15 -24.01 -25.37
N MET A 851 -4.84 -25.06 -25.85
CA MET A 851 -5.57 -25.99 -24.98
C MET A 851 -4.65 -26.74 -24.02
N SER A 852 -3.45 -27.16 -24.47
CA SER A 852 -2.47 -27.77 -23.55
C SER A 852 -2.00 -26.83 -22.45
N ALA A 853 -1.96 -25.50 -22.71
CA ALA A 853 -1.62 -24.52 -21.68
C ALA A 853 -2.72 -24.34 -20.62
N PHE A 854 -3.97 -24.67 -20.95
CA PHE A 854 -5.11 -24.65 -20.02
C PHE A 854 -5.32 -25.99 -19.30
N ASP A 855 -4.80 -27.10 -19.82
CA ASP A 855 -4.87 -28.44 -19.20
C ASP A 855 -3.65 -28.73 -18.30
N VAL A 856 -3.48 -27.87 -17.29
CA VAL A 856 -2.34 -27.91 -16.37
C VAL A 856 -2.22 -29.25 -15.62
N PRO A 857 -3.30 -29.91 -15.14
CA PRO A 857 -3.20 -31.22 -14.51
C PRO A 857 -2.65 -32.31 -15.43
N GLU A 858 -3.07 -32.34 -16.69
CA GLU A 858 -2.57 -33.32 -17.67
C GLU A 858 -1.10 -33.05 -17.98
N VAL A 859 -0.71 -31.79 -18.21
CA VAL A 859 0.69 -31.41 -18.43
C VAL A 859 1.55 -31.84 -17.24
N MET A 860 1.08 -31.59 -16.02
CA MET A 860 1.78 -31.99 -14.79
C MET A 860 1.94 -33.52 -14.70
N ALA A 861 0.86 -34.28 -14.93
CA ALA A 861 0.86 -35.74 -14.85
C ALA A 861 1.72 -36.40 -15.94
N VAL A 862 1.57 -35.99 -17.21
CA VAL A 862 2.36 -36.51 -18.34
C VAL A 862 3.84 -36.19 -18.16
N THR A 863 4.18 -34.96 -17.78
CA THR A 863 5.58 -34.58 -17.55
C THR A 863 6.17 -35.35 -16.37
N ARG A 864 5.42 -35.49 -15.27
CA ARG A 864 5.82 -36.31 -14.12
C ARG A 864 6.09 -37.76 -14.53
N SER A 865 5.19 -38.40 -15.28
CA SER A 865 5.38 -39.77 -15.76
C SER A 865 6.63 -39.90 -16.64
N ASN A 866 6.92 -38.90 -17.46
CA ASN A 866 8.15 -38.88 -18.28
C ASN A 866 9.41 -38.72 -17.41
N ILE A 867 9.41 -37.81 -16.42
CA ILE A 867 10.52 -37.63 -15.48
C ILE A 867 10.77 -38.93 -14.71
N CYS A 868 9.73 -39.59 -14.23
CA CYS A 868 9.87 -40.81 -13.44
C CYS A 868 10.36 -42.02 -14.24
N LYS A 869 10.12 -42.05 -15.55
CA LYS A 869 10.62 -43.11 -16.45
C LYS A 869 12.04 -42.83 -16.95
N ASN A 870 12.29 -41.60 -17.38
CA ASN A 870 13.49 -41.25 -18.18
C ASN A 870 14.48 -40.33 -17.43
N GLY A 871 14.16 -39.93 -16.20
CA GLY A 871 14.95 -38.97 -15.42
C GLY A 871 14.69 -37.52 -15.79
N MET A 872 15.04 -36.60 -14.89
CA MET A 872 14.87 -35.15 -15.07
C MET A 872 15.71 -34.60 -16.23
N GLU A 873 16.86 -35.23 -16.53
CA GLU A 873 17.77 -34.86 -17.62
C GLU A 873 17.15 -35.04 -19.01
N SER A 874 16.09 -35.84 -19.13
CA SER A 874 15.37 -36.04 -20.39
C SER A 874 14.55 -34.83 -20.83
N LEU A 875 14.31 -33.86 -19.94
CA LEU A 875 13.55 -32.65 -20.24
C LEU A 875 14.47 -31.50 -20.69
N SER A 876 13.98 -30.72 -21.65
CA SER A 876 14.58 -29.42 -21.95
C SER A 876 14.41 -28.47 -20.75
N ARG A 877 15.28 -27.46 -20.62
CA ARG A 877 15.16 -26.42 -19.59
C ARG A 877 13.77 -25.74 -19.62
N GLY A 878 13.23 -25.48 -20.82
CA GLY A 878 11.88 -24.94 -20.99
C GLY A 878 10.79 -25.91 -20.49
N GLY A 879 10.93 -27.21 -20.78
CA GLY A 879 10.02 -28.24 -20.26
C GLY A 879 10.03 -28.35 -18.73
N ALA A 880 11.21 -28.26 -18.12
CA ALA A 880 11.34 -28.23 -16.67
C ALA A 880 10.69 -26.99 -16.05
N ILE A 881 10.85 -25.81 -16.67
CA ILE A 881 10.18 -24.58 -16.23
C ILE A 881 8.65 -24.72 -16.30
N ILE A 882 8.13 -25.26 -17.41
CA ILE A 882 6.69 -25.49 -17.59
C ILE A 882 6.17 -26.47 -16.51
N TYR A 883 6.91 -27.54 -16.25
CA TYR A 883 6.58 -28.49 -15.18
C TYR A 883 6.50 -27.80 -13.81
N TYR A 884 7.55 -27.11 -13.39
CA TYR A 884 7.55 -26.44 -12.08
C TYR A 884 6.52 -25.32 -11.99
N ALA A 885 6.23 -24.61 -13.09
CA ALA A 885 5.16 -23.63 -13.14
C ALA A 885 3.78 -24.29 -12.95
N ALA A 886 3.53 -25.45 -13.61
CA ALA A 886 2.31 -26.21 -13.45
C ALA A 886 2.12 -26.73 -12.01
N VAL A 887 3.18 -27.33 -11.42
CA VAL A 887 3.17 -27.77 -10.02
C VAL A 887 2.96 -26.59 -9.08
N PHE A 888 3.65 -25.47 -9.30
CA PHE A 888 3.54 -24.27 -8.48
C PHE A 888 2.09 -23.78 -8.41
N LEU A 889 1.39 -23.66 -9.54
CA LEU A 889 0.01 -23.17 -9.56
C LEU A 889 -0.91 -23.96 -8.62
N TYR A 890 -0.85 -25.29 -8.66
CA TYR A 890 -1.69 -26.15 -7.83
C TYR A 890 -1.19 -26.21 -6.38
N PHE A 891 0.11 -26.41 -6.19
CA PHE A 891 0.70 -26.48 -4.85
C PHE A 891 0.53 -25.18 -4.08
N TRP A 892 0.67 -24.04 -4.74
CA TRP A 892 0.47 -22.71 -4.16
C TRP A 892 -0.96 -22.54 -3.66
N VAL A 893 -1.98 -22.80 -4.49
CA VAL A 893 -3.39 -22.73 -4.08
C VAL A 893 -3.66 -23.70 -2.92
N PHE A 894 -3.15 -24.93 -3.01
CA PHE A 894 -3.37 -25.96 -2.00
C PHE A 894 -2.70 -25.66 -0.65
N SER A 895 -1.51 -25.05 -0.67
CA SER A 895 -0.73 -24.76 0.53
C SER A 895 -1.13 -23.48 1.25
N THR A 896 -1.68 -22.50 0.52
CA THR A 896 -2.07 -21.19 1.06
C THR A 896 -2.86 -21.23 2.38
N PRO A 897 -3.89 -22.09 2.59
CA PRO A 897 -4.65 -22.11 3.84
C PRO A 897 -3.83 -22.51 5.07
N VAL A 898 -2.87 -23.42 4.87
CA VAL A 898 -2.10 -24.03 5.95
C VAL A 898 -1.04 -23.07 6.47
N VAL A 899 -0.45 -22.24 5.59
CA VAL A 899 0.58 -21.27 5.97
C VAL A 899 0.05 -20.30 7.02
N SER A 900 -1.10 -19.66 6.76
CA SER A 900 -1.76 -18.77 7.73
C SER A 900 -2.17 -19.49 9.01
N LEU A 901 -2.58 -20.75 8.93
CA LEU A 901 -2.97 -21.52 10.11
C LEU A 901 -1.77 -21.76 11.03
N VAL A 902 -0.62 -22.15 10.47
CA VAL A 902 0.62 -22.37 11.24
C VAL A 902 1.09 -21.06 11.86
N PHE A 903 1.10 -19.97 11.10
CA PHE A 903 1.54 -18.66 11.59
C PHE A 903 0.59 -18.07 12.64
N GLY A 904 -0.73 -18.13 12.42
CA GLY A 904 -1.73 -17.71 13.40
C GLY A 904 -1.67 -18.53 14.70
N SER A 905 -1.42 -19.83 14.59
CA SER A 905 -1.22 -20.71 15.77
C SER A 905 0.06 -20.34 16.54
N TYR A 906 1.14 -20.03 15.84
CA TYR A 906 2.37 -19.53 16.44
C TYR A 906 2.13 -18.24 17.23
N LEU A 907 1.45 -17.25 16.64
CA LEU A 907 1.12 -15.98 17.32
C LEU A 907 0.27 -16.22 18.58
N TYR A 908 -0.76 -17.08 18.48
CA TYR A 908 -1.59 -17.48 19.61
C TYR A 908 -0.78 -18.13 20.74
N ILE A 909 0.13 -19.03 20.39
CA ILE A 909 0.96 -19.72 21.38
C ILE A 909 1.90 -18.73 22.08
N CYS A 910 2.59 -17.91 21.29
CA CYS A 910 3.57 -16.97 21.79
C CYS A 910 2.97 -15.90 22.71
N ILE A 911 1.80 -15.37 22.38
CA ILE A 911 1.20 -14.32 23.20
C ILE A 911 0.65 -14.84 24.53
N ASN A 912 -0.02 -15.99 24.52
CA ASN A 912 -0.67 -16.54 25.71
C ASN A 912 0.30 -17.22 26.68
N TRP A 913 1.26 -18.01 26.16
CA TRP A 913 2.18 -18.77 27.03
C TRP A 913 3.56 -18.13 27.20
N LEU A 914 4.04 -17.41 26.18
CA LEU A 914 5.38 -16.80 26.23
C LEU A 914 5.33 -15.28 26.48
N HIS A 915 4.13 -14.68 26.45
CA HIS A 915 3.92 -13.23 26.61
C HIS A 915 4.82 -12.41 25.67
N MET A 916 4.82 -12.80 24.39
CA MET A 916 5.54 -12.15 23.29
C MET A 916 4.59 -11.73 22.16
N HIS A 917 5.11 -10.98 21.18
CA HIS A 917 4.38 -10.62 19.96
C HIS A 917 3.07 -9.89 20.24
N PHE A 918 3.06 -9.01 21.25
CA PHE A 918 1.84 -8.33 21.67
C PHE A 918 1.27 -7.46 20.55
N ASP A 919 2.14 -6.86 19.75
CA ASP A 919 1.77 -6.00 18.65
C ASP A 919 1.38 -6.80 17.41
N GLU A 920 2.22 -7.74 16.97
CA GLU A 920 2.02 -8.61 15.82
C GLU A 920 0.74 -9.46 15.95
N ALA A 921 0.50 -10.04 17.13
CA ALA A 921 -0.65 -10.91 17.34
C ALA A 921 -1.97 -10.15 17.29
N PHE A 922 -2.03 -8.89 17.73
CA PHE A 922 -3.29 -8.15 17.78
C PHE A 922 -3.50 -7.22 16.58
N SER A 923 -2.43 -6.66 16.00
CA SER A 923 -2.48 -5.91 14.74
C SER A 923 -2.99 -6.80 13.59
N SER A 924 -2.64 -8.09 13.60
CA SER A 924 -3.14 -9.06 12.62
C SER A 924 -4.66 -9.26 12.66
N LEU A 925 -5.30 -9.01 13.81
CA LEU A 925 -6.73 -9.20 14.02
C LEU A 925 -7.55 -7.96 13.68
N ARG A 926 -6.92 -6.77 13.72
CA ARG A 926 -7.54 -5.47 13.40
C ARG A 926 -8.83 -5.25 14.17
N ILE A 927 -8.76 -5.43 15.48
CA ILE A 927 -9.92 -5.39 16.37
C ILE A 927 -10.31 -3.93 16.62
N ALA A 928 -11.38 -3.49 15.97
CA ALA A 928 -11.94 -2.14 16.13
C ALA A 928 -12.78 -1.94 17.40
N ASN A 929 -13.04 -3.02 18.14
CA ASN A 929 -13.81 -3.01 19.37
C ASN A 929 -12.97 -2.57 20.58
N TYR A 930 -13.60 -2.45 21.75
CA TYR A 930 -12.96 -2.03 23.00
C TYR A 930 -12.33 -0.63 22.86
N LYS A 931 -13.20 0.39 22.78
CA LYS A 931 -12.78 1.80 22.73
C LYS A 931 -13.12 2.50 24.03
N ALA A 932 -12.33 3.48 24.40
CA ALA A 932 -12.45 4.17 25.68
C ALA A 932 -11.76 5.54 25.63
N PHE A 933 -12.15 6.40 26.55
CA PHE A 933 -11.46 7.66 26.88
C PHE A 933 -11.59 7.90 28.39
N THR A 934 -10.77 8.77 28.95
CA THR A 934 -10.81 9.11 30.38
C THR A 934 -11.28 10.55 30.56
N ARG A 935 -12.34 10.73 31.33
CA ARG A 935 -12.89 12.02 31.75
C ARG A 935 -12.43 12.35 33.17
N PHE A 936 -12.01 13.59 33.36
CA PHE A 936 -11.50 14.12 34.61
C PHE A 936 -12.36 15.27 35.09
N HIS A 937 -12.43 15.43 36.41
CA HIS A 937 -13.10 16.55 37.06
C HIS A 937 -12.23 17.05 38.21
N ILE A 938 -11.73 18.28 38.09
CA ILE A 938 -11.16 19.01 39.22
C ILE A 938 -12.35 19.60 39.96
N THR A 939 -12.60 19.07 41.15
CA THR A 939 -13.68 19.51 42.02
C THR A 939 -13.37 20.87 42.64
N ARG A 940 -14.39 21.52 43.20
CA ARG A 940 -14.24 22.80 43.92
C ARG A 940 -13.30 22.70 45.13
N ASP A 941 -13.22 21.51 45.73
CA ASP A 941 -12.36 21.19 46.87
C ASP A 941 -10.90 20.91 46.44
N GLY A 942 -10.64 20.80 45.14
CA GLY A 942 -9.33 20.58 44.55
C GLY A 942 -9.01 19.12 44.22
N ASP A 943 -9.84 18.16 44.65
CA ASP A 943 -9.67 16.74 44.30
C ASP A 943 -9.89 16.50 42.81
N LEU A 944 -9.16 15.54 42.25
CA LEU A 944 -9.28 15.11 40.86
C LEU A 944 -10.05 13.78 40.78
N GLU A 945 -11.32 13.83 40.38
CA GLU A 945 -12.10 12.64 40.05
C GLU A 945 -11.78 12.16 38.63
N VAL A 946 -11.63 10.85 38.46
CA VAL A 946 -11.23 10.23 37.18
C VAL A 946 -12.23 9.14 36.81
N PHE A 947 -12.83 9.24 35.63
CA PHE A 947 -13.81 8.31 35.07
C PHE A 947 -13.31 7.77 33.73
N THR A 948 -13.11 6.46 33.59
CA THR A 948 -12.82 5.87 32.28
C THR A 948 -14.10 5.30 31.68
N LEU A 949 -14.55 5.90 30.59
CA LEU A 949 -15.75 5.50 29.85
C LEU A 949 -15.34 4.61 28.69
N ALA A 950 -16.04 3.50 28.49
CA ALA A 950 -15.72 2.54 27.45
C ALA A 950 -16.93 1.96 26.72
N VAL A 951 -16.69 1.53 25.48
CA VAL A 951 -17.64 0.85 24.58
C VAL A 951 -17.02 -0.46 24.12
N ASP A 952 -17.71 -1.57 24.39
CA ASP A 952 -17.22 -2.92 24.07
C ASP A 952 -17.29 -3.21 22.55
N LYS A 953 -18.32 -2.72 21.85
CA LYS A 953 -18.55 -2.98 20.42
C LYS A 953 -18.74 -1.69 19.64
N VAL A 954 -17.92 -1.49 18.61
CA VAL A 954 -18.00 -0.33 17.72
C VAL A 954 -19.02 -0.58 16.60
N PRO A 955 -19.92 0.38 16.31
CA PRO A 955 -20.84 0.29 15.18
C PRO A 955 -20.10 0.26 13.84
N LYS A 956 -20.66 -0.47 12.87
CA LYS A 956 -20.15 -0.52 11.49
C LYS A 956 -21.02 0.25 10.51
N ASP A 957 -22.31 0.32 10.80
CA ASP A 957 -23.30 0.94 9.92
C ASP A 957 -23.87 2.19 10.59
N TRP A 958 -23.63 3.34 9.97
CA TRP A 958 -24.06 4.65 10.44
C TRP A 958 -25.10 5.24 9.49
N LYS A 959 -26.00 6.05 10.05
CA LYS A 959 -27.01 6.81 9.32
C LYS A 959 -27.03 8.26 9.82
N LEU A 960 -27.57 9.17 9.01
CA LEU A 960 -27.75 10.56 9.42
C LEU A 960 -28.63 10.61 10.68
N ASP A 961 -28.18 11.35 11.69
CA ASP A 961 -28.90 11.52 12.95
C ASP A 961 -30.08 12.50 12.74
N PRO A 962 -31.34 12.04 12.85
CA PRO A 962 -32.50 12.89 12.62
C PRO A 962 -32.60 14.06 13.60
N GLU A 963 -32.10 13.89 14.83
CA GLU A 963 -32.13 14.95 15.85
C GLU A 963 -31.11 16.04 15.53
N TRP A 964 -29.95 15.65 14.99
CA TRP A 964 -28.94 16.58 14.50
C TRP A 964 -29.45 17.40 13.30
N ASP A 965 -30.11 16.74 12.33
CA ASP A 965 -30.64 17.41 11.14
C ASP A 965 -31.83 18.32 11.49
N GLY A 966 -32.72 17.87 12.38
CA GLY A 966 -33.85 18.66 12.86
C GLY A 966 -33.42 19.91 13.68
N GLU A 967 -32.40 19.81 14.54
CA GLU A 967 -31.87 20.97 15.27
C GLU A 967 -31.22 21.98 14.32
N ARG A 968 -30.62 21.51 13.22
CA ARG A 968 -30.04 22.35 12.18
C ARG A 968 -31.12 23.11 11.40
N GLU A 969 -32.23 22.47 11.04
CA GLU A 969 -33.30 23.13 10.27
C GLU A 969 -34.08 24.17 11.09
N THR A 970 -34.23 23.95 12.40
CA THR A 970 -35.13 24.73 13.25
C THR A 970 -34.53 25.99 13.88
N LYS A 971 -33.21 26.09 14.05
CA LYS A 971 -32.54 27.21 14.74
C LYS A 971 -31.77 28.12 13.78
N GLN A 972 -32.26 29.35 13.56
CA GLN A 972 -31.51 30.43 12.89
C GLN A 972 -31.38 31.67 13.80
N PRO A 973 -30.17 32.26 13.94
CA PRO A 973 -28.89 31.82 13.39
C PRO A 973 -28.43 30.50 14.01
N HIS A 974 -27.71 29.67 13.23
CA HIS A 974 -27.27 28.37 13.72
C HIS A 974 -26.30 28.53 14.90
N PRO A 975 -26.60 27.95 16.08
CA PRO A 975 -25.66 27.97 17.19
C PRO A 975 -24.40 27.16 16.83
N LEU A 976 -23.27 27.55 17.41
CA LEU A 976 -22.03 26.78 17.36
C LEU A 976 -22.30 25.34 17.79
N SER A 977 -21.63 24.39 17.16
CA SER A 977 -21.89 22.95 17.33
C SER A 977 -21.82 22.50 18.80
N HIS A 978 -20.92 23.06 19.60
CA HIS A 978 -20.76 22.69 21.01
C HIS A 978 -21.90 23.18 21.93
N LEU A 979 -22.74 24.11 21.46
CA LEU A 979 -23.94 24.59 22.17
C LEU A 979 -25.20 23.80 21.78
N ARG A 980 -25.11 22.89 20.81
CA ARG A 980 -26.23 22.07 20.36
C ARG A 980 -26.51 20.94 21.34
N LYS A 981 -27.76 20.52 21.40
CA LYS A 981 -28.16 19.35 22.20
C LYS A 981 -27.70 18.05 21.52
N HIS A 982 -27.77 18.01 20.19
CA HIS A 982 -27.35 16.87 19.37
C HIS A 982 -26.24 17.32 18.41
N PRO A 983 -24.96 17.37 18.88
CA PRO A 983 -23.86 17.96 18.09
C PRO A 983 -23.37 17.08 16.94
N SER A 984 -23.56 15.76 17.02
CA SER A 984 -22.94 14.77 16.15
C SER A 984 -23.83 14.37 14.98
N LYS A 985 -23.26 14.38 13.77
CA LYS A 985 -23.99 14.18 12.50
C LYS A 985 -24.54 12.77 12.30
N TRP A 986 -23.84 11.73 12.78
CA TRP A 986 -24.16 10.34 12.46
C TRP A 986 -24.46 9.53 13.72
N THR A 987 -25.55 8.76 13.70
CA THR A 987 -25.91 7.79 14.74
C THR A 987 -25.78 6.37 14.20
N ALA A 988 -25.61 5.39 15.09
CA ALA A 988 -25.63 3.99 14.68
C ALA A 988 -26.98 3.65 14.03
N SER A 989 -26.95 2.79 13.00
CA SER A 989 -28.18 2.40 12.29
C SER A 989 -29.15 1.67 13.22
N ALA A 990 -28.61 0.82 14.11
CA ALA A 990 -29.32 0.16 15.20
C ALA A 990 -29.09 0.91 16.52
N ALA A 991 -30.17 1.44 17.11
CA ALA A 991 -30.09 2.28 18.32
C ALA A 991 -29.43 1.56 19.52
N GLN A 992 -29.65 0.25 19.67
CA GLN A 992 -29.06 -0.58 20.72
C GLN A 992 -27.53 -0.73 20.59
N GLN A 993 -26.97 -0.39 19.43
CA GLN A 993 -25.53 -0.40 19.18
C GLN A 993 -24.92 1.01 19.25
N ASP A 994 -25.73 2.07 19.41
CA ASP A 994 -25.19 3.42 19.47
C ASP A 994 -24.24 3.55 20.68
N PRO A 995 -23.08 4.21 20.53
CA PRO A 995 -22.15 4.40 21.63
C PRO A 995 -22.80 5.05 22.85
N LEU A 996 -23.79 5.93 22.66
CA LEU A 996 -24.51 6.58 23.76
C LEU A 996 -25.39 5.63 24.57
N ALA A 997 -25.86 4.54 23.95
CA ALA A 997 -26.66 3.52 24.63
C ALA A 997 -25.81 2.41 25.27
N THR A 998 -24.54 2.29 24.86
CA THR A 998 -23.66 1.16 25.23
C THR A 998 -22.46 1.54 26.09
N VAL A 999 -22.18 2.83 26.24
CA VAL A 999 -21.08 3.35 27.05
C VAL A 999 -21.27 3.03 28.53
N ARG A 1000 -20.18 2.63 29.21
CA ARG A 1000 -20.16 2.33 30.65
C ARG A 1000 -18.85 2.78 31.30
N ILE A 1001 -18.86 2.96 32.62
CA ILE A 1001 -17.64 3.23 33.40
C ILE A 1001 -16.91 1.91 33.66
N VAL A 1002 -15.64 1.82 33.27
CA VAL A 1002 -14.79 0.65 33.52
C VAL A 1002 -13.82 0.85 34.68
N ASP A 1003 -13.57 2.10 35.06
CA ASP A 1003 -12.79 2.46 36.24
C ASP A 1003 -13.20 3.85 36.73
N HIS A 1004 -13.22 4.04 38.05
CA HIS A 1004 -13.49 5.31 38.71
C HIS A 1004 -12.67 5.40 40.00
N PHE A 1005 -11.92 6.50 40.14
CA PHE A 1005 -11.11 6.76 41.33
C PHE A 1005 -10.90 8.26 41.52
N VAL A 1006 -10.50 8.65 42.73
CA VAL A 1006 -10.25 10.05 43.11
C VAL A 1006 -8.79 10.18 43.55
N ILE A 1007 -8.12 11.23 43.06
CA ILE A 1007 -6.80 11.64 43.53
C ILE A 1007 -7.00 12.86 44.43
N GLN A 1008 -6.71 12.70 45.72
CA GLN A 1008 -6.85 13.76 46.70
C GLN A 1008 -5.83 14.87 46.48
N HIS A 1009 -6.29 16.12 46.61
CA HIS A 1009 -5.41 17.28 46.63
C HIS A 1009 -4.54 17.25 47.89
N THR A 1010 -3.29 17.72 47.78
CA THR A 1010 -2.38 17.71 48.93
C THR A 1010 -2.68 18.95 49.79
N THR A 1011 -3.53 18.82 50.79
CA THR A 1011 -3.71 19.86 51.83
C THR A 1011 -2.67 19.63 52.92
N THR A 1012 -1.86 20.66 53.21
CA THR A 1012 -1.00 20.66 54.39
C THR A 1012 -1.87 20.48 55.62
N ILE A 1013 -1.64 19.40 56.39
CA ILE A 1013 -2.07 19.36 57.79
C ILE A 1013 -1.32 20.51 58.45
N THR A 1014 -2.01 21.62 58.72
CA THR A 1014 -1.47 22.69 59.55
C THR A 1014 -1.10 22.09 60.90
N GLU A 1015 0.07 22.41 61.45
CA GLU A 1015 0.58 21.89 62.74
C GLU A 1015 -0.43 22.00 63.90
N SER A 1016 -1.46 22.84 63.78
CA SER A 1016 -2.60 22.91 64.71
C SER A 1016 -3.47 21.65 64.77
N GLU A 1017 -3.53 20.83 63.72
CA GLU A 1017 -4.30 19.58 63.69
C GLU A 1017 -3.50 18.35 64.17
N LEU A 1018 -2.17 18.42 64.12
CA LEU A 1018 -1.29 17.40 64.71
C LEU A 1018 -1.22 17.49 66.24
N ASN A 1019 -1.48 18.66 66.82
CA ASN A 1019 -1.55 18.84 68.29
C ASN A 1019 -2.90 18.46 68.91
N ASN A 1020 -3.89 18.07 68.11
CA ASN A 1020 -5.25 17.70 68.57
C ASN A 1020 -5.64 16.24 68.23
N ARG A 1021 -4.67 15.38 67.89
CA ARG A 1021 -4.90 13.93 67.73
C ARG A 1021 -4.06 13.10 68.68
#